data_AF-A0A6V8KPS9-F1
#
_entry.id   AF-A0A6V8KPS9-F1
#
_cell.length_a   1.000
_cell.length_b   1.000
_cell.length_c   1.000
_cell.angle_alpha   90.00
_cell.angle_beta   90.00
_cell.angle_gamma   90.00
#
_symmetry.space_group_name_H-M   'P 1'
#
loop_
_entity.id
_entity.type
_entity.pdbx_description
1 polymer ?
#
loop_
_entity_poly.entity_id
_entity_poly.type
_entity_poly.pdbx_seq_one_letter_code
_entity_poly.pdbx_strand_id
1 'polypeptide(L)'
;MTQPYVHHPRFAVTARSGLSRGAALTFQDGVELGPALLVPVDVQAQVVRPGDTVEHADIRVRLFDQAPGGGRPRMPDPFTSHPAGRQQGVRLHWALPDGLTRARTTGPDGQPHWRPLPDRWMVLRLLPGVGTDDRRPVAGWVIESERRRATVLDTWQPGPPDLTAPPPATPQLDPADLHAMLGGDPAWAAVFDNVEDRFAFYDEWKDEPSPPAGYVAYLVVGWYSTPALDPLAGLDTADGFHARLAELGWSVDSDRLAALHRAAEATAAKARAVGLDARTPTVAPVTDFSGLVPAATPEPRPWWPRRSVFHGVIYGVRADAPLPDRRPAPGQVRVGLGPTAEQSLAALTAGVLGDPDVELLQAAFQHALADTLGEPDGLAQVEAELHSAGFDAKPGEDRVERVLSGDPFSAVRPPPATPATTALLASHPDRTVRFAFTADGSRVADLHTAEHTPGRAVTSPEPRAAREVRRPGPRWFAPRDPSFVIRGLRRSLRHGYDGRFEAGETLPCRLTGDPGTRLLGFLDGRVLLQRGIGHGAVPDEAEALLVEAAIEDPFELYEGLLEQYASLFGHSQGALLTALRAESRVFRQWLAGTDDATPLLGISLRDGTGSAPAGITIWQQAWVPLYLEWELAVDPNAPDDAWPLGELDHEPPAGLLPDPARTVLFSGRSLLNSASARGLADRVRAFLSTEDELDLAGKGRIADDVAAKLRGLSVEAGQADLLTAGLDGLRERLLGYSTDIAYGGEPRQPSAPPRPTRAGLGRITRLRVVDAFGRTLTLVDNAAPAPYLARAIRADRPDQAGMAVLRPRINQPARLLLRLTDPIDDTREASVDQTPAPGGGSISPVAGWLLPDPADGAVELFDPDGAPLGQLAHDSLSGAVVWQEAPGGGGPVGSTPEARLAADPRLRHLLAFTHGLLYRDVAERASLHRGHTRSDTPLEALLRVIETTAATIGLGGQTGTEHVTQLVGRPVAIVRATLRLEVEPEPPIAGLSEADQNARDLAWAGLRARSFPVRLGALTRLDDGLLGYFTDDRYDRLYPVHDSVAALAVDIGRHRGDLRALGAAPVGPRPITSGYLAADPAVWLRPGQTVTLTLIQDPAAKVHATSGLLPRKAVSLVRDWTEAPLARLVPSLRIGPVLVDPAGIRMPLASALGAGQEWSRRDGPVTWRQDPITAATQQAMLPETAAIAQEGWVRVSADDQANG
;
A
#
# COMPACT_ATOMS: atom_id res chain seq x y z
N MET A 1 37.84 14.03 -65.08
CA MET A 1 38.00 15.30 -65.83
C MET A 1 38.22 16.42 -64.83
N THR A 2 39.34 17.13 -64.95
CA THR A 2 39.79 18.24 -64.10
C THR A 2 39.31 19.58 -64.65
N GLN A 3 38.51 20.34 -63.89
CA GLN A 3 38.48 21.81 -63.93
C GLN A 3 38.13 22.40 -62.54
N PRO A 4 38.61 23.62 -62.22
CA PRO A 4 38.88 24.06 -60.85
C PRO A 4 37.81 25.03 -60.31
N TYR A 5 37.21 24.70 -59.17
CA TYR A 5 36.44 25.63 -58.34
C TYR A 5 36.95 25.54 -56.88
N VAL A 6 38.10 26.18 -56.60
CA VAL A 6 38.69 26.20 -55.25
C VAL A 6 39.15 27.62 -54.88
N HIS A 7 38.29 28.64 -55.00
CA HIS A 7 38.63 29.99 -54.48
C HIS A 7 37.45 30.77 -53.89
N HIS A 8 36.32 30.13 -53.56
CA HIS A 8 35.26 30.82 -52.80
C HIS A 8 35.53 30.69 -51.29
N PRO A 9 35.54 31.77 -50.48
CA PRO A 9 35.79 31.73 -49.04
C PRO A 9 34.90 30.72 -48.30
N ARG A 10 33.66 30.55 -48.81
CA ARG A 10 32.72 29.53 -48.32
C ARG A 10 33.26 28.09 -48.42
N PHE A 11 33.97 27.72 -49.49
CA PHE A 11 34.51 26.35 -49.66
C PHE A 11 35.63 26.03 -48.65
N ALA A 12 36.44 27.03 -48.29
CA ALA A 12 37.47 26.87 -47.26
C ALA A 12 36.88 26.74 -45.85
N VAL A 13 35.72 27.35 -45.60
CA VAL A 13 34.95 27.16 -44.35
C VAL A 13 34.36 25.75 -44.32
N THR A 14 33.65 25.32 -45.37
CA THR A 14 33.08 23.96 -45.51
C THR A 14 34.13 22.85 -45.35
N ALA A 15 35.31 23.01 -45.96
CA ALA A 15 36.40 22.04 -45.90
C ALA A 15 37.16 22.02 -44.55
N ARG A 16 37.10 23.11 -43.77
CA ARG A 16 37.75 23.20 -42.44
C ARG A 16 36.79 22.88 -41.29
N SER A 17 35.49 23.15 -41.44
CA SER A 17 34.47 22.87 -40.43
C SER A 17 33.80 21.51 -40.59
N GLY A 18 33.92 20.86 -41.76
CA GLY A 18 33.23 19.60 -42.04
C GLY A 18 31.71 19.74 -42.25
N LEU A 19 31.16 20.95 -42.17
CA LEU A 19 29.73 21.21 -42.35
C LEU A 19 29.33 21.07 -43.83
N SER A 20 28.21 20.44 -44.12
CA SER A 20 27.66 20.43 -45.49
C SER A 20 27.19 21.84 -45.90
N ARG A 21 27.03 22.08 -47.21
CA ARG A 21 26.48 23.35 -47.72
C ARG A 21 25.09 23.64 -47.15
N GLY A 22 24.25 22.62 -46.99
CA GLY A 22 22.93 22.75 -46.37
C GLY A 22 23.04 23.12 -44.90
N ALA A 23 23.90 22.42 -44.15
CA ALA A 23 24.09 22.66 -42.73
C ALA A 23 24.63 24.07 -42.45
N ALA A 24 25.53 24.57 -43.29
CA ALA A 24 26.03 25.94 -43.18
C ALA A 24 24.97 27.02 -43.46
N LEU A 25 23.92 26.71 -44.24
CA LEU A 25 22.84 27.64 -44.57
C LEU A 25 21.70 27.62 -43.55
N THR A 26 21.53 26.52 -42.82
CA THR A 26 20.47 26.35 -41.82
C THR A 26 20.99 26.36 -40.38
N PHE A 27 22.26 26.76 -40.19
CA PHE A 27 22.87 26.93 -38.87
C PHE A 27 22.22 28.08 -38.09
N GLN A 28 22.04 27.89 -36.78
CA GLN A 28 21.44 28.88 -35.89
C GLN A 28 22.36 29.24 -34.72
N ASP A 29 22.36 30.51 -34.34
CA ASP A 29 23.01 30.98 -33.12
C ASP A 29 22.25 30.46 -31.88
N GLY A 30 22.98 29.88 -30.91
CA GLY A 30 22.41 29.38 -29.65
C GLY A 30 22.28 27.86 -29.55
N VAL A 31 22.57 27.11 -30.62
CA VAL A 31 22.72 25.65 -30.54
C VAL A 31 24.02 25.31 -29.81
N GLU A 32 23.94 24.77 -28.59
CA GLU A 32 25.12 24.31 -27.85
C GLU A 32 25.71 23.05 -28.52
N LEU A 33 26.90 23.17 -29.09
CA LEU A 33 27.64 22.10 -29.79
C LEU A 33 28.58 21.27 -28.87
N GLY A 34 28.20 21.08 -27.60
CA GLY A 34 28.99 20.31 -26.63
C GLY A 34 28.71 18.80 -26.65
N PRO A 35 29.46 17.97 -25.90
CA PRO A 35 29.11 16.55 -25.76
C PRO A 35 27.72 16.38 -25.14
N ALA A 36 26.94 15.45 -25.70
CA ALA A 36 25.61 15.06 -25.27
C ALA A 36 25.62 13.69 -24.58
N LEU A 37 24.67 13.52 -23.67
CA LEU A 37 24.23 12.20 -23.21
C LEU A 37 23.12 11.71 -24.15
N LEU A 38 23.31 10.54 -24.75
CA LEU A 38 22.35 9.87 -25.62
C LEU A 38 21.45 8.96 -24.77
N VAL A 39 20.18 9.34 -24.65
CA VAL A 39 19.19 8.66 -23.81
C VAL A 39 18.24 7.84 -24.69
N PRO A 40 18.19 6.51 -24.54
CA PRO A 40 17.34 5.67 -25.35
C PRO A 40 15.85 5.85 -25.01
N VAL A 41 14.98 5.80 -26.01
CA VAL A 41 13.50 5.83 -25.88
C VAL A 41 12.86 4.68 -26.66
N ASP A 42 11.85 4.04 -26.08
CA ASP A 42 11.12 2.94 -26.71
C ASP A 42 10.15 3.49 -27.76
N VAL A 43 10.33 3.11 -29.04
CA VAL A 43 9.44 3.51 -30.15
C VAL A 43 8.54 2.36 -30.54
N GLN A 44 7.23 2.59 -30.64
CA GLN A 44 6.24 1.62 -31.10
C GLN A 44 5.51 2.15 -32.32
N ALA A 45 5.08 1.25 -33.22
CA ALA A 45 4.32 1.61 -34.40
C ALA A 45 3.04 0.79 -34.55
N GLN A 46 1.91 1.46 -34.75
CA GLN A 46 0.68 0.85 -35.23
C GLN A 46 0.56 1.10 -36.73
N VAL A 47 0.49 0.03 -37.52
CA VAL A 47 0.21 0.11 -38.95
C VAL A 47 -1.26 -0.17 -39.20
N VAL A 48 -1.96 0.76 -39.85
CA VAL A 48 -3.35 0.57 -40.30
C VAL A 48 -3.34 0.45 -41.81
N ARG A 49 -3.86 -0.65 -42.34
CA ARG A 49 -3.81 -0.93 -43.77
C ARG A 49 -5.02 -0.39 -44.50
N PRO A 50 -4.90 -0.20 -45.82
CA PRO A 50 -6.07 0.04 -46.66
C PRO A 50 -7.09 -1.10 -46.47
N GLY A 51 -8.30 -0.78 -46.02
CA GLY A 51 -9.39 -1.74 -45.82
C GLY A 51 -9.47 -2.40 -44.43
N ASP A 52 -8.58 -2.07 -43.48
CA ASP A 52 -8.71 -2.55 -42.09
C ASP A 52 -9.96 -1.94 -41.43
N THR A 53 -10.82 -2.80 -40.87
CA THR A 53 -12.09 -2.42 -40.20
C THR A 53 -12.04 -2.57 -38.67
N VAL A 54 -10.83 -2.62 -38.09
CA VAL A 54 -10.66 -2.79 -36.63
C VAL A 54 -11.25 -1.59 -35.91
N GLU A 55 -12.14 -1.84 -34.95
CA GLU A 55 -12.69 -0.80 -34.08
C GLU A 55 -11.62 -0.27 -33.11
N HIS A 56 -11.53 1.04 -32.98
CA HIS A 56 -10.72 1.73 -31.98
C HIS A 56 -11.62 2.49 -31.01
N ALA A 57 -11.27 2.51 -29.73
CA ALA A 57 -11.95 3.30 -28.72
C ALA A 57 -11.51 4.78 -28.75
N ASP A 58 -12.43 5.70 -28.44
CA ASP A 58 -12.09 7.10 -28.19
C ASP A 58 -11.57 7.26 -26.75
N ILE A 59 -10.26 7.46 -26.63
CA ILE A 59 -9.55 7.67 -25.35
C ILE A 59 -8.83 9.01 -25.30
N ARG A 60 -9.10 9.91 -26.26
CA ARG A 60 -8.45 11.22 -26.33
C ARG A 60 -9.04 12.17 -25.28
N VAL A 61 -8.16 12.76 -24.48
CA VAL A 61 -8.51 13.89 -23.62
C VAL A 61 -8.61 15.15 -24.48
N ARG A 62 -9.80 15.75 -24.52
CA ARG A 62 -10.11 16.95 -25.31
C ARG A 62 -9.65 18.25 -24.63
N LEU A 63 -8.38 18.28 -24.20
CA LEU A 63 -7.76 19.41 -23.47
C LEU A 63 -7.85 20.74 -24.21
N PHE A 64 -7.76 20.70 -25.54
CA PHE A 64 -7.60 21.87 -26.39
C PHE A 64 -8.78 22.13 -27.35
N ASP A 65 -9.82 21.29 -27.31
CA ASP A 65 -10.90 21.31 -28.30
C ASP A 65 -12.03 22.33 -27.97
N GLN A 66 -11.81 23.24 -27.01
CA GLN A 66 -12.88 24.11 -26.51
C GLN A 66 -13.12 25.35 -27.39
N ALA A 67 -14.38 25.55 -27.81
CA ALA A 67 -14.91 26.83 -28.23
C ALA A 67 -15.06 27.79 -27.03
N PRO A 68 -15.01 29.13 -27.22
CA PRO A 68 -15.28 30.08 -26.14
C PRO A 68 -16.67 29.85 -25.54
N GLY A 69 -16.75 29.34 -24.30
CA GLY A 69 -18.00 29.02 -23.60
C GLY A 69 -18.41 27.53 -23.56
N GLY A 70 -17.59 26.61 -24.09
CA GLY A 70 -17.80 25.17 -23.97
C GLY A 70 -17.41 24.60 -22.60
N GLY A 71 -18.14 23.59 -22.11
CA GLY A 71 -17.84 22.90 -20.84
C GLY A 71 -16.45 22.22 -20.81
N ARG A 72 -15.92 22.03 -19.59
CA ARG A 72 -14.55 21.57 -19.22
C ARG A 72 -14.05 20.35 -20.03
N PRO A 73 -12.72 20.17 -20.23
CA PRO A 73 -12.18 19.05 -20.98
C PRO A 73 -12.65 17.73 -20.35
N ARG A 74 -13.25 16.86 -21.15
CA ARG A 74 -13.77 15.56 -20.71
C ARG A 74 -13.14 14.47 -21.55
N MET A 75 -12.71 13.40 -20.89
CA MET A 75 -12.45 12.15 -21.59
C MET A 75 -13.79 11.56 -22.04
N PRO A 76 -13.88 10.92 -23.22
CA PRO A 76 -15.09 10.24 -23.67
C PRO A 76 -15.55 9.16 -22.68
N ASP A 77 -16.87 8.92 -22.66
CA ASP A 77 -17.45 7.85 -21.84
C ASP A 77 -16.83 6.49 -22.20
N PRO A 78 -16.71 5.57 -21.22
CA PRO A 78 -16.31 4.19 -21.49
C PRO A 78 -17.18 3.56 -22.58
N PHE A 79 -16.61 2.64 -23.35
CA PHE A 79 -17.26 1.97 -24.49
C PHE A 79 -17.56 2.86 -25.70
N THR A 80 -17.08 4.10 -25.73
CA THR A 80 -17.18 4.98 -26.91
C THR A 80 -16.16 4.56 -27.99
N SER A 81 -16.62 4.47 -29.24
CA SER A 81 -15.78 4.19 -30.41
C SER A 81 -15.21 5.48 -31.01
N HIS A 82 -14.04 5.39 -31.65
CA HIS A 82 -13.38 6.50 -32.31
C HIS A 82 -14.23 7.02 -33.49
N PRO A 83 -14.57 8.33 -33.54
CA PRO A 83 -15.64 8.84 -34.40
C PRO A 83 -15.38 8.73 -35.92
N ALA A 84 -14.12 8.71 -36.36
CA ALA A 84 -13.75 8.67 -37.78
C ALA A 84 -13.16 7.33 -38.25
N GLY A 85 -13.10 6.30 -37.38
CA GLY A 85 -12.22 5.15 -37.59
C GLY A 85 -10.74 5.57 -37.68
N ARG A 86 -9.82 4.63 -37.89
CA ARG A 86 -8.40 4.95 -38.15
C ARG A 86 -8.12 4.94 -39.64
N GLN A 87 -7.55 6.05 -40.13
CA GLN A 87 -7.07 6.15 -41.50
C GLN A 87 -5.81 5.29 -41.70
N GLN A 88 -5.58 4.85 -42.94
CA GLN A 88 -4.41 4.05 -43.33
C GLN A 88 -3.09 4.80 -43.07
N GLY A 89 -2.01 4.07 -42.79
CA GLY A 89 -0.68 4.63 -42.55
C GLY A 89 -0.04 4.11 -41.26
N VAL A 90 1.05 4.73 -40.84
CA VAL A 90 1.83 4.35 -39.66
C VAL A 90 1.68 5.39 -38.56
N ARG A 91 1.29 4.95 -37.37
CA ARG A 91 1.24 5.77 -36.17
C ARG A 91 2.39 5.39 -35.26
N LEU A 92 3.37 6.28 -35.14
CA LEU A 92 4.52 6.13 -34.26
C LEU A 92 4.22 6.79 -32.91
N HIS A 93 4.60 6.12 -31.83
CA HIS A 93 4.56 6.68 -30.48
C HIS A 93 5.81 6.25 -29.74
N TRP A 94 6.50 7.18 -29.08
CA TRP A 94 7.66 6.87 -28.24
C TRP A 94 7.40 7.17 -26.78
N ALA A 95 7.87 6.28 -25.90
CA ALA A 95 7.75 6.45 -24.46
C ALA A 95 8.93 7.29 -23.96
N LEU A 96 8.61 8.30 -23.18
CA LEU A 96 9.61 9.15 -22.53
C LEU A 96 10.29 8.38 -21.39
N PRO A 97 11.59 8.61 -21.12
CA PRO A 97 12.31 7.93 -20.05
C PRO A 97 11.65 8.18 -18.68
N ASP A 98 11.67 7.18 -17.81
CA ASP A 98 10.98 7.20 -16.52
C ASP A 98 11.51 8.32 -15.60
N GLY A 99 12.80 8.66 -15.72
CA GLY A 99 13.40 9.79 -15.02
C GLY A 99 12.74 11.15 -15.29
N LEU A 100 12.06 11.30 -16.42
CA LEU A 100 11.35 12.54 -16.80
C LEU A 100 9.85 12.51 -16.49
N THR A 101 9.27 11.33 -16.26
CA THR A 101 7.82 11.17 -16.01
C THR A 101 7.48 11.09 -14.51
N ARG A 102 8.48 10.91 -13.64
CA ARG A 102 8.31 10.90 -12.18
C ARG A 102 8.17 12.31 -11.59
N ALA A 103 7.20 12.45 -10.67
CA ALA A 103 7.00 13.68 -9.91
C ALA A 103 8.04 13.83 -8.77
N ARG A 104 8.33 15.08 -8.40
CA ARG A 104 9.17 15.44 -7.26
C ARG A 104 8.36 16.10 -6.18
N THR A 105 8.53 15.67 -4.94
CA THR A 105 7.90 16.26 -3.75
C THR A 105 8.96 16.97 -2.92
N THR A 106 9.60 18.00 -3.47
CA THR A 106 10.74 18.70 -2.83
C THR A 106 10.39 20.09 -2.28
N GLY A 107 9.11 20.45 -2.16
CA GLY A 107 8.65 21.75 -1.65
C GLY A 107 8.01 21.69 -0.25
N PRO A 108 7.98 22.81 0.51
CA PRO A 108 7.32 22.90 1.82
C PRO A 108 5.81 22.60 1.75
N ASP A 109 5.19 22.81 0.57
CA ASP A 109 3.77 22.57 0.31
C ASP A 109 3.44 21.09 0.02
N GLY A 110 4.47 20.24 -0.13
CA GLY A 110 4.32 18.80 -0.43
C GLY A 110 3.72 18.48 -1.81
N GLN A 111 3.51 19.47 -2.68
CA GLN A 111 2.92 19.27 -4.00
C GLN A 111 3.89 18.58 -4.97
N PRO A 112 3.40 17.67 -5.83
CA PRO A 112 4.20 17.06 -6.88
C PRO A 112 4.55 18.07 -7.98
N HIS A 113 5.84 18.14 -8.35
CA HIS A 113 6.34 18.91 -9.48
C HIS A 113 6.91 17.99 -10.56
N TRP A 114 6.55 18.20 -11.82
CA TRP A 114 7.04 17.43 -12.96
C TRP A 114 8.12 18.18 -13.73
N ARG A 115 8.99 17.43 -14.40
CA ARG A 115 10.03 17.99 -15.26
C ARG A 115 9.47 18.34 -16.64
N PRO A 116 9.98 19.42 -17.26
CA PRO A 116 9.76 19.68 -18.68
C PRO A 116 10.28 18.52 -19.55
N LEU A 117 9.53 18.23 -20.61
CA LEU A 117 9.86 17.21 -21.60
C LEU A 117 10.54 17.83 -22.84
N PRO A 118 11.28 17.05 -23.64
CA PRO A 118 11.92 17.55 -24.86
C PRO A 118 10.88 18.07 -25.84
N ASP A 119 11.01 19.31 -26.30
CA ASP A 119 10.01 19.97 -27.14
C ASP A 119 10.33 19.94 -28.65
N ARG A 120 11.48 19.36 -29.02
CA ARG A 120 11.88 19.17 -30.43
C ARG A 120 12.12 17.70 -30.68
N TRP A 121 11.50 17.16 -31.73
CA TRP A 121 11.73 15.79 -32.17
C TRP A 121 11.93 15.75 -33.67
N MET A 122 12.87 14.93 -34.14
CA MET A 122 13.06 14.63 -35.54
C MET A 122 12.67 13.18 -35.78
N VAL A 123 11.84 12.93 -36.78
CA VAL A 123 11.45 11.60 -37.24
C VAL A 123 12.06 11.39 -38.61
N LEU A 124 12.83 10.33 -38.78
CA LEU A 124 13.44 9.94 -40.05
C LEU A 124 12.87 8.59 -40.49
N ARG A 125 12.38 8.50 -41.72
CA ARG A 125 11.93 7.28 -42.37
C ARG A 125 12.99 6.81 -43.35
N LEU A 126 13.49 5.59 -43.14
CA LEU A 126 14.43 4.91 -44.03
C LEU A 126 13.64 3.89 -44.87
N LEU A 127 13.55 4.17 -46.16
CA LEU A 127 12.89 3.28 -47.12
C LEU A 127 13.86 2.18 -47.58
N PRO A 128 13.36 1.03 -48.06
CA PRO A 128 14.20 0.04 -48.74
C PRO A 128 14.86 0.66 -49.98
N GLY A 129 16.04 0.16 -50.37
CA GLY A 129 16.67 0.52 -51.63
C GLY A 129 15.82 0.03 -52.81
N VAL A 130 15.68 0.83 -53.88
CA VAL A 130 14.86 0.47 -55.05
C VAL A 130 15.64 0.67 -56.35
N GLY A 131 15.62 -0.34 -57.23
CA GLY A 131 16.18 -0.23 -58.57
C GLY A 131 17.69 -0.52 -58.64
N THR A 132 18.43 0.29 -59.41
CA THR A 132 19.89 0.11 -59.62
C THR A 132 20.74 0.84 -58.58
N ASP A 133 20.14 1.77 -57.82
CA ASP A 133 20.75 2.46 -56.69
C ASP A 133 20.21 1.83 -55.40
N ASP A 134 20.94 0.84 -54.90
CA ASP A 134 20.59 0.03 -53.71
C ASP A 134 20.84 0.78 -52.38
N ARG A 135 21.03 2.12 -52.45
CA ARG A 135 21.11 3.02 -51.30
C ARG A 135 19.73 3.42 -50.81
N ARG A 136 19.56 3.59 -49.50
CA ARG A 136 18.27 3.90 -48.86
C ARG A 136 17.90 5.37 -49.00
N PRO A 137 16.70 5.68 -49.52
CA PRO A 137 16.12 7.01 -49.43
C PRO A 137 15.79 7.36 -47.96
N VAL A 138 16.01 8.61 -47.58
CA VAL A 138 15.69 9.14 -46.24
C VAL A 138 14.73 10.33 -46.36
N ALA A 139 13.55 10.18 -45.76
CA ALA A 139 12.59 11.26 -45.55
C ALA A 139 12.64 11.69 -44.08
N GLY A 140 12.46 12.98 -43.79
CA GLY A 140 12.61 13.51 -42.44
C GLY A 140 11.60 14.60 -42.12
N TRP A 141 11.19 14.65 -40.85
CA TRP A 141 10.28 15.65 -40.29
C TRP A 141 10.80 16.15 -38.95
N VAL A 142 10.57 17.42 -38.64
CA VAL A 142 10.79 18.02 -37.33
C VAL A 142 9.45 18.37 -36.71
N ILE A 143 9.25 17.90 -35.48
CA ILE A 143 8.08 18.10 -34.63
C ILE A 143 8.43 19.15 -33.57
N GLU A 144 7.59 20.16 -33.47
CA GLU A 144 7.61 21.20 -32.46
C GLU A 144 6.49 20.89 -31.45
N SER A 145 6.84 20.16 -30.39
CA SER A 145 5.87 19.53 -29.50
C SER A 145 5.02 20.54 -28.73
N GLU A 146 5.55 21.71 -28.39
CA GLU A 146 4.82 22.81 -27.74
C GLU A 146 3.77 23.45 -28.67
N ARG A 147 3.99 23.36 -29.98
CA ARG A 147 3.12 23.92 -31.04
C ARG A 147 2.18 22.90 -31.67
N ARG A 148 2.37 21.60 -31.41
CA ARG A 148 1.66 20.50 -32.09
C ARG A 148 1.80 20.61 -33.62
N ARG A 149 3.04 20.66 -34.10
CA ARG A 149 3.34 20.89 -35.52
C ARG A 149 4.44 19.95 -35.99
N ALA A 150 4.20 19.23 -37.08
CA ALA A 150 5.22 18.48 -37.83
C ALA A 150 5.52 19.18 -39.16
N THR A 151 6.79 19.44 -39.45
CA THR A 151 7.26 20.09 -40.69
C THR A 151 8.30 19.21 -41.38
N VAL A 152 8.28 19.13 -42.71
CA VAL A 152 9.31 18.40 -43.48
C VAL A 152 10.69 19.02 -43.24
N LEU A 153 11.70 18.19 -42.98
CA LEU A 153 13.06 18.61 -42.57
C LEU A 153 13.71 19.58 -43.57
N ASP A 154 13.53 19.34 -44.88
CA ASP A 154 14.14 20.16 -45.94
C ASP A 154 13.55 21.58 -46.02
N THR A 155 12.34 21.80 -45.49
CA THR A 155 11.65 23.10 -45.48
C THR A 155 11.55 23.73 -44.10
N TRP A 156 11.96 22.99 -43.07
CA TRP A 156 11.93 23.48 -41.69
C TRP A 156 12.98 24.58 -41.49
N GLN A 157 12.60 25.63 -40.76
CA GLN A 157 13.54 26.61 -40.24
C GLN A 157 13.33 26.73 -38.74
N PRO A 158 14.43 26.68 -37.95
CA PRO A 158 14.35 26.93 -36.53
C PRO A 158 14.06 28.43 -36.28
N GLY A 159 13.29 28.76 -35.23
CA GLY A 159 13.00 30.16 -34.85
C GLY A 159 11.59 30.38 -34.31
N PRO A 160 11.26 31.60 -33.82
CA PRO A 160 9.89 31.96 -33.45
C PRO A 160 8.96 31.85 -34.66
N PRO A 161 7.66 31.56 -34.45
CA PRO A 161 6.73 31.34 -35.55
C PRO A 161 6.67 32.56 -36.47
N ASP A 162 6.52 32.30 -37.76
CA ASP A 162 6.14 33.32 -38.72
C ASP A 162 4.80 33.93 -38.28
N LEU A 163 4.83 35.18 -37.83
CA LEU A 163 3.64 35.91 -37.37
C LEU A 163 2.58 36.10 -38.48
N THR A 164 2.93 35.77 -39.73
CA THR A 164 2.00 35.77 -40.87
C THR A 164 1.32 34.42 -41.11
N ALA A 165 1.77 33.36 -40.43
CA ALA A 165 1.11 32.06 -40.47
C ALA A 165 -0.22 32.09 -39.69
N PRO A 166 -1.25 31.36 -40.13
CA PRO A 166 -2.51 31.28 -39.39
C PRO A 166 -2.25 30.76 -37.97
N PRO A 167 -2.91 31.32 -36.95
CA PRO A 167 -2.75 30.87 -35.57
C PRO A 167 -3.07 29.37 -35.47
N PRO A 168 -2.28 28.60 -34.70
CA PRO A 168 -2.49 27.16 -34.59
C PRO A 168 -3.87 26.84 -34.02
N ALA A 169 -4.45 25.72 -34.45
CA ALA A 169 -5.77 25.26 -33.99
C ALA A 169 -5.79 24.84 -32.50
N THR A 170 -4.62 24.68 -31.89
CA THR A 170 -4.44 24.36 -30.46
C THR A 170 -3.55 25.43 -29.81
N PRO A 171 -3.78 25.77 -28.52
CA PRO A 171 -2.96 26.76 -27.83
C PRO A 171 -1.50 26.30 -27.79
N GLN A 172 -0.61 27.23 -28.13
CA GLN A 172 0.83 27.07 -28.00
C GLN A 172 1.16 26.98 -26.50
N LEU A 173 1.83 25.91 -26.09
CA LEU A 173 2.32 25.76 -24.72
C LEU A 173 3.65 26.49 -24.56
N ASP A 174 3.94 26.95 -23.35
CA ASP A 174 5.32 27.25 -22.97
C ASP A 174 6.08 25.91 -22.87
N PRO A 175 7.28 25.78 -23.47
CA PRO A 175 8.11 24.58 -23.29
C PRO A 175 8.33 24.16 -21.83
N ALA A 176 8.33 25.11 -20.88
CA ALA A 176 8.45 24.80 -19.46
C ALA A 176 7.20 24.08 -18.88
N ASP A 177 6.02 24.30 -19.47
CA ASP A 177 4.76 23.69 -19.05
C ASP A 177 4.50 22.33 -19.73
N LEU A 178 5.33 21.93 -20.71
CA LEU A 178 5.20 20.64 -21.39
C LEU A 178 5.74 19.51 -20.50
N HIS A 179 4.86 18.82 -19.77
CA HIS A 179 5.22 17.72 -18.86
C HIS A 179 4.35 16.47 -19.03
N ALA A 180 4.76 15.34 -18.44
CA ALA A 180 4.15 14.02 -18.68
C ALA A 180 2.67 13.89 -18.23
N MET A 181 2.28 14.65 -17.21
CA MET A 181 0.91 14.72 -16.67
C MET A 181 0.12 15.93 -17.19
N LEU A 182 0.38 16.41 -18.40
CA LEU A 182 -0.26 17.64 -18.87
C LEU A 182 -1.79 17.48 -18.83
N GLY A 183 -2.45 18.47 -18.25
CA GLY A 183 -3.88 18.39 -18.05
C GLY A 183 -4.30 17.43 -16.94
N GLY A 184 -3.43 16.90 -16.08
CA GLY A 184 -3.82 16.11 -14.90
C GLY A 184 -4.17 14.63 -15.15
N ASP A 185 -4.07 14.14 -16.38
CA ASP A 185 -4.24 12.71 -16.71
C ASP A 185 -2.88 11.99 -16.66
N PRO A 186 -2.70 10.96 -15.81
CA PRO A 186 -1.47 10.17 -15.75
C PRO A 186 -1.11 9.39 -17.00
N ALA A 187 -2.08 9.15 -17.88
CA ALA A 187 -1.84 8.49 -19.15
C ALA A 187 -1.67 9.48 -20.30
N TRP A 188 -1.66 10.80 -20.06
CA TRP A 188 -1.69 11.81 -21.11
C TRP A 188 -0.57 11.58 -22.14
N ALA A 189 0.68 11.47 -21.66
CA ALA A 189 1.84 11.24 -22.51
C ALA A 189 1.96 9.81 -23.08
N ALA A 190 1.09 8.88 -22.66
CA ALA A 190 1.09 7.49 -23.11
C ALA A 190 0.03 7.22 -24.19
N VAL A 191 -0.98 8.07 -24.36
CA VAL A 191 -2.04 7.91 -25.36
C VAL A 191 -1.65 8.62 -26.66
N PHE A 192 -1.59 7.89 -27.77
CA PHE A 192 -1.24 8.44 -29.09
C PHE A 192 -2.05 9.68 -29.45
N ASP A 193 -3.38 9.63 -29.30
CA ASP A 193 -4.27 10.73 -29.72
C ASP A 193 -4.15 12.00 -28.88
N ASN A 194 -3.56 11.89 -27.68
CA ASN A 194 -3.31 13.03 -26.81
C ASN A 194 -2.05 13.80 -27.23
N VAL A 195 -1.07 13.09 -27.80
CA VAL A 195 0.29 13.60 -28.08
C VAL A 195 0.69 13.49 -29.55
N GLU A 196 -0.28 13.32 -30.44
CA GLU A 196 -0.09 13.43 -31.89
C GLU A 196 0.54 14.79 -32.24
N ASP A 197 1.65 14.75 -32.98
CA ASP A 197 2.55 15.87 -33.28
C ASP A 197 3.21 16.50 -32.04
N ARG A 198 3.41 15.71 -30.99
CA ARG A 198 4.21 16.05 -29.80
C ARG A 198 5.24 14.98 -29.46
N PHE A 199 4.77 13.79 -29.07
CA PHE A 199 5.58 12.58 -28.81
C PHE A 199 5.08 11.38 -29.62
N ALA A 200 4.32 11.68 -30.67
CA ALA A 200 3.76 10.75 -31.61
C ALA A 200 3.71 11.39 -33.00
N PHE A 201 3.76 10.56 -34.03
CA PHE A 201 3.78 11.00 -35.42
C PHE A 201 2.89 10.09 -36.26
N TYR A 202 2.09 10.70 -37.13
CA TYR A 202 1.28 9.98 -38.11
C TYR A 202 1.90 10.13 -39.51
N ASP A 203 2.41 9.03 -40.04
CA ASP A 203 2.91 8.92 -41.41
C ASP A 203 1.82 8.35 -42.32
N GLU A 204 1.25 9.21 -43.15
CA GLU A 204 0.21 8.87 -44.12
C GLU A 204 0.75 8.17 -45.39
N TRP A 205 2.07 8.12 -45.57
CA TRP A 205 2.73 7.74 -46.83
C TRP A 205 2.30 8.58 -48.06
N LYS A 206 1.88 9.83 -47.84
CA LYS A 206 1.47 10.75 -48.93
C LYS A 206 2.54 10.98 -49.99
N ASP A 207 3.81 10.89 -49.60
CA ASP A 207 4.96 11.11 -50.50
C ASP A 207 5.26 9.89 -51.40
N GLU A 208 4.60 8.75 -51.14
CA GLU A 208 4.75 7.52 -51.92
C GLU A 208 3.51 7.25 -52.79
N PRO A 209 3.68 6.79 -54.05
CA PRO A 209 2.55 6.47 -54.93
C PRO A 209 1.72 5.28 -54.44
N SER A 210 2.31 4.42 -53.62
CA SER A 210 1.69 3.27 -52.97
C SER A 210 2.41 2.96 -51.66
N PRO A 211 1.80 2.23 -50.72
CA PRO A 211 2.51 1.75 -49.53
C PRO A 211 3.84 1.06 -49.91
N PRO A 212 4.95 1.37 -49.22
CA PRO A 212 6.26 0.86 -49.61
C PRO A 212 6.29 -0.67 -49.55
N ALA A 213 6.82 -1.29 -50.61
CA ALA A 213 7.08 -2.72 -50.65
C ALA A 213 8.41 -3.02 -49.94
N GLY A 214 8.40 -3.91 -48.94
CA GLY A 214 9.59 -4.23 -48.13
C GLY A 214 9.60 -3.61 -46.73
N TYR A 215 10.75 -3.70 -46.05
CA TYR A 215 10.90 -3.31 -44.65
C TYR A 215 11.31 -1.84 -44.52
N VAL A 216 10.55 -1.10 -43.72
CA VAL A 216 10.82 0.31 -43.41
C VAL A 216 11.35 0.42 -41.99
N ALA A 217 12.32 1.31 -41.78
CA ALA A 217 12.77 1.68 -40.45
C ALA A 217 12.42 3.13 -40.14
N TYR A 218 12.14 3.42 -38.87
CA TYR A 218 11.95 4.79 -38.38
C TYR A 218 12.92 5.07 -37.24
N LEU A 219 13.61 6.20 -37.32
CA LEU A 219 14.48 6.73 -36.28
C LEU A 219 13.85 8.01 -35.72
N VAL A 220 13.77 8.09 -34.40
CA VAL A 220 13.29 9.25 -33.66
C VAL A 220 14.45 9.84 -32.87
N VAL A 221 14.66 11.16 -32.94
CA VAL A 221 15.70 11.89 -32.21
C VAL A 221 15.10 13.13 -31.55
N GLY A 222 15.19 13.29 -30.23
CA GLY A 222 14.62 14.39 -29.47
C GLY A 222 15.66 15.25 -28.75
N TRP A 223 15.37 16.54 -28.59
CA TRP A 223 16.19 17.48 -27.81
C TRP A 223 15.35 18.64 -27.27
N TYR A 224 15.93 19.43 -26.37
CA TYR A 224 15.31 20.65 -25.85
C TYR A 224 15.66 21.85 -26.74
N SER A 225 14.66 22.61 -27.18
CA SER A 225 14.94 23.87 -27.90
C SER A 225 15.54 24.94 -26.99
N THR A 226 15.20 24.89 -25.70
CA THR A 226 15.72 25.78 -24.66
C THR A 226 16.69 25.01 -23.76
N PRO A 227 18.02 25.22 -23.88
CA PRO A 227 19.01 24.43 -23.14
C PRO A 227 18.82 24.45 -21.62
N ALA A 228 18.29 25.55 -21.06
CA ALA A 228 18.05 25.68 -19.62
C ALA A 228 16.98 24.71 -19.07
N LEU A 229 16.13 24.13 -19.92
CA LEU A 229 15.11 23.16 -19.51
C LEU A 229 15.64 21.72 -19.48
N ASP A 230 16.84 21.47 -20.04
CA ASP A 230 17.46 20.14 -20.04
C ASP A 230 17.78 19.70 -18.60
N PRO A 231 17.49 18.44 -18.22
CA PRO A 231 17.80 17.94 -16.88
C PRO A 231 19.29 17.95 -16.53
N LEU A 232 20.20 18.02 -17.51
CA LEU A 232 21.65 18.11 -17.32
C LEU A 232 22.19 19.56 -17.37
N ALA A 233 21.32 20.54 -17.59
CA ALA A 233 21.71 21.94 -17.60
C ALA A 233 22.13 22.43 -16.21
N GLY A 234 23.04 23.41 -16.17
CA GLY A 234 23.43 24.08 -14.91
C GLY A 234 24.25 23.23 -13.92
N LEU A 235 24.71 22.04 -14.31
CA LEU A 235 25.53 21.18 -13.44
C LEU A 235 27.00 21.58 -13.49
N ASP A 236 27.52 22.09 -12.37
CA ASP A 236 28.87 22.67 -12.27
C ASP A 236 29.88 21.77 -11.50
N THR A 237 29.44 20.64 -10.94
CA THR A 237 30.31 19.62 -10.30
C THR A 237 30.07 18.19 -10.84
N ALA A 238 31.11 17.35 -10.82
CA ALA A 238 31.03 15.95 -11.27
C ALA A 238 30.10 15.14 -10.36
N ASP A 239 30.18 15.38 -9.04
CA ASP A 239 29.26 14.80 -8.06
C ASP A 239 27.82 15.20 -8.36
N GLY A 240 27.57 16.45 -8.76
CA GLY A 240 26.26 16.92 -9.19
C GLY A 240 25.74 16.20 -10.43
N PHE A 241 26.63 15.91 -11.39
CA PHE A 241 26.30 15.11 -12.58
C PHE A 241 25.92 13.67 -12.22
N HIS A 242 26.75 12.97 -11.44
CA HIS A 242 26.45 11.61 -11.01
C HIS A 242 25.20 11.53 -10.13
N ALA A 243 24.99 12.49 -9.23
CA ALA A 243 23.77 12.58 -8.43
C ALA A 243 22.53 12.80 -9.31
N ARG A 244 22.63 13.62 -10.37
CA ARG A 244 21.53 13.83 -11.32
C ARG A 244 21.23 12.57 -12.13
N LEU A 245 22.24 11.83 -12.57
CA LEU A 245 22.03 10.54 -13.25
C LEU A 245 21.34 9.52 -12.34
N ALA A 246 21.82 9.37 -11.10
CA ALA A 246 21.20 8.49 -10.11
C ALA A 246 19.73 8.87 -9.83
N GLU A 247 19.45 10.18 -9.72
CA GLU A 247 18.10 10.70 -9.53
C GLU A 247 17.17 10.41 -10.72
N LEU A 248 17.69 10.44 -11.95
CA LEU A 248 16.95 10.11 -13.17
C LEU A 248 16.86 8.60 -13.43
N GLY A 249 17.62 7.79 -12.69
CA GLY A 249 17.76 6.36 -12.93
C GLY A 249 18.56 6.04 -14.20
N TRP A 250 19.51 6.90 -14.58
CA TRP A 250 20.34 6.73 -15.77
C TRP A 250 21.76 6.29 -15.39
N SER A 251 22.39 5.49 -16.24
CA SER A 251 23.78 5.03 -16.06
C SER A 251 24.62 5.35 -17.30
N VAL A 252 25.94 5.52 -17.10
CA VAL A 252 26.91 5.72 -18.18
C VAL A 252 28.21 5.01 -17.82
N ASP A 253 28.87 4.44 -18.83
CA ASP A 253 30.17 3.78 -18.66
C ASP A 253 31.23 4.79 -18.23
N SER A 254 31.82 4.55 -17.05
CA SER A 254 32.80 5.45 -16.43
C SER A 254 34.11 5.52 -17.21
N ASP A 255 34.56 4.41 -17.81
CA ASP A 255 35.81 4.38 -18.58
C ASP A 255 35.68 5.18 -19.88
N ARG A 256 34.50 5.13 -20.49
CA ARG A 256 34.18 5.93 -21.68
C ARG A 256 34.02 7.39 -21.39
N LEU A 257 33.33 7.72 -20.29
CA LEU A 257 33.23 9.11 -19.84
C LEU A 257 34.63 9.70 -19.62
N ALA A 258 35.54 8.92 -19.02
CA ALA A 258 36.95 9.31 -18.87
C ALA A 258 37.72 9.38 -20.21
N ALA A 259 37.42 8.51 -21.18
CA ALA A 259 38.02 8.58 -22.52
C ALA A 259 37.57 9.82 -23.29
N LEU A 260 36.28 10.15 -23.24
CA LEU A 260 35.71 11.35 -23.83
C LEU A 260 36.31 12.60 -23.19
N HIS A 261 36.51 12.60 -21.87
CA HIS A 261 37.23 13.66 -21.17
C HIS A 261 38.61 13.93 -21.79
N ARG A 262 39.42 12.88 -21.90
CA ARG A 262 40.79 12.96 -22.44
C ARG A 262 40.77 13.46 -23.89
N ALA A 263 39.79 13.04 -24.68
CA ALA A 263 39.62 13.50 -26.06
C ALA A 263 39.23 14.99 -26.14
N ALA A 264 38.33 15.44 -25.26
CA ALA A 264 37.93 16.85 -25.15
C ALA A 264 39.11 17.72 -24.70
N GLU A 265 39.88 17.28 -23.70
CA GLU A 265 41.09 17.97 -23.25
C GLU A 265 42.16 18.06 -24.33
N ALA A 266 42.39 16.95 -25.07
CA ALA A 266 43.34 16.94 -26.18
C ALA A 266 42.90 17.90 -27.31
N THR A 267 41.59 17.99 -27.57
CA THR A 267 41.02 18.91 -28.57
C THR A 267 41.14 20.36 -28.13
N ALA A 268 40.84 20.66 -26.86
CA ALA A 268 41.02 21.98 -26.27
C ALA A 268 42.51 22.40 -26.27
N ALA A 269 43.42 21.47 -25.95
CA ALA A 269 44.86 21.70 -26.01
C ALA A 269 45.34 21.99 -27.44
N LYS A 270 44.85 21.25 -28.44
CA LYS A 270 45.12 21.51 -29.87
C LYS A 270 44.60 22.88 -30.30
N ALA A 271 43.38 23.26 -29.90
CA ALA A 271 42.79 24.55 -30.23
C ALA A 271 43.61 25.71 -29.64
N ARG A 272 43.99 25.62 -28.35
CA ARG A 272 44.90 26.58 -27.69
C ARG A 272 46.25 26.70 -28.41
N ALA A 273 46.81 25.58 -28.88
CA ALA A 273 48.09 25.55 -29.58
C ALA A 273 48.08 26.28 -30.94
N VAL A 274 46.91 26.48 -31.57
CA VAL A 274 46.74 27.28 -32.80
C VAL A 274 46.11 28.65 -32.55
N GLY A 275 46.08 29.13 -31.31
CA GLY A 275 45.55 30.45 -30.94
C GLY A 275 44.02 30.57 -31.08
N LEU A 276 43.33 29.44 -31.21
CA LEU A 276 41.88 29.36 -31.17
C LEU A 276 41.49 29.04 -29.72
N ASP A 277 41.29 30.05 -28.88
CA ASP A 277 40.58 29.82 -27.62
C ASP A 277 39.17 29.37 -27.99
N ALA A 278 38.87 28.10 -27.72
CA ALA A 278 37.64 27.42 -28.08
C ALA A 278 36.43 28.09 -27.39
N ARG A 279 35.95 29.17 -28.01
CA ARG A 279 34.57 29.64 -27.84
C ARG A 279 33.69 28.73 -28.69
N THR A 280 32.51 28.41 -28.18
CA THR A 280 31.34 28.12 -29.00
C THR A 280 31.31 29.12 -30.16
N PRO A 281 31.13 28.73 -31.43
CA PRO A 281 30.98 29.69 -32.50
C PRO A 281 29.65 30.41 -32.30
N THR A 282 29.66 31.56 -31.63
CA THR A 282 28.64 32.58 -31.87
C THR A 282 28.96 33.10 -33.26
N VAL A 283 28.23 32.63 -34.27
CA VAL A 283 28.33 33.19 -35.62
C VAL A 283 27.52 34.47 -35.59
N ALA A 284 28.04 35.51 -34.94
CA ALA A 284 27.55 36.85 -35.19
C ALA A 284 27.54 37.04 -36.72
N PRO A 285 26.46 37.54 -37.32
CA PRO A 285 26.42 37.78 -38.75
C PRO A 285 27.57 38.73 -39.07
N VAL A 286 28.61 38.20 -39.73
CA VAL A 286 29.83 38.96 -40.01
C VAL A 286 29.46 40.00 -41.07
N THR A 287 29.18 41.23 -40.63
CA THR A 287 28.99 42.38 -41.49
C THR A 287 30.22 43.27 -41.56
N ASP A 288 31.23 43.08 -40.71
CA ASP A 288 32.49 43.83 -40.82
C ASP A 288 33.72 43.11 -40.23
N PHE A 289 34.85 43.19 -40.94
CA PHE A 289 36.11 42.48 -40.67
C PHE A 289 37.15 43.40 -40.00
N SER A 290 36.79 44.12 -38.93
CA SER A 290 37.79 44.89 -38.17
C SER A 290 37.48 44.96 -36.68
N GLY A 291 38.43 44.54 -35.83
CA GLY A 291 38.43 44.83 -34.40
C GLY A 291 38.81 43.65 -33.50
N LEU A 292 40.10 43.52 -33.18
CA LEU A 292 40.60 42.73 -32.05
C LEU A 292 40.25 43.44 -30.73
N VAL A 293 39.37 42.85 -29.92
CA VAL A 293 39.10 43.26 -28.53
C VAL A 293 39.91 42.33 -27.59
N PRO A 294 40.56 42.83 -26.53
CA PRO A 294 41.30 41.98 -25.60
C PRO A 294 40.33 41.12 -24.78
N ALA A 295 40.58 39.81 -24.75
CA ALA A 295 39.78 38.84 -24.02
C ALA A 295 40.00 38.97 -22.50
N ALA A 296 38.91 39.12 -21.75
CA ALA A 296 38.90 38.79 -20.32
C ALA A 296 39.03 37.28 -20.14
N THR A 297 39.91 36.84 -19.24
CA THR A 297 40.09 35.43 -18.83
C THR A 297 38.81 34.88 -18.20
N PRO A 298 38.16 33.84 -18.77
CA PRO A 298 37.07 33.14 -18.11
C PRO A 298 37.60 32.00 -17.24
N GLU A 299 36.93 31.74 -16.12
CA GLU A 299 37.18 30.57 -15.27
C GLU A 299 36.93 29.24 -16.03
N PRO A 300 37.69 28.17 -15.70
CA PRO A 300 37.56 26.88 -16.35
C PRO A 300 36.18 26.28 -16.09
N ARG A 301 35.38 26.13 -17.15
CA ARG A 301 34.11 25.40 -17.09
C ARG A 301 34.34 23.89 -17.01
N PRO A 302 33.47 23.14 -16.32
CA PRO A 302 33.55 21.68 -16.27
C PRO A 302 33.25 21.01 -17.61
N TRP A 303 33.77 19.77 -17.79
CA TRP A 303 33.94 19.09 -19.08
C TRP A 303 32.88 18.03 -19.43
N TRP A 304 32.02 17.63 -18.49
CA TRP A 304 31.02 16.56 -18.70
C TRP A 304 29.84 16.99 -19.58
N PRO A 305 29.03 16.04 -20.10
CA PRO A 305 27.84 16.34 -20.90
C PRO A 305 26.84 17.21 -20.13
N ARG A 306 26.33 18.27 -20.77
CA ARG A 306 25.33 19.20 -20.20
C ARG A 306 24.00 19.21 -20.96
N ARG A 307 23.91 18.40 -22.01
CA ARG A 307 22.72 18.25 -22.85
C ARG A 307 22.36 16.78 -23.01
N SER A 308 21.08 16.53 -23.19
CA SER A 308 20.49 15.22 -23.39
C SER A 308 19.91 15.14 -24.80
N VAL A 309 20.25 14.10 -25.55
CA VAL A 309 19.65 13.78 -26.85
C VAL A 309 18.94 12.45 -26.72
N PHE A 310 17.63 12.46 -26.93
CA PHE A 310 16.78 11.28 -26.82
C PHE A 310 16.75 10.56 -28.15
N HIS A 311 16.82 9.23 -28.19
CA HIS A 311 16.77 8.52 -29.45
C HIS A 311 16.13 7.14 -29.36
N GLY A 312 15.48 6.72 -30.43
CA GLY A 312 14.92 5.39 -30.52
C GLY A 312 14.69 4.98 -31.97
N VAL A 313 14.86 3.70 -32.26
CA VAL A 313 14.72 3.16 -33.61
C VAL A 313 13.75 2.00 -33.63
N ILE A 314 12.93 1.93 -34.67
CA ILE A 314 12.08 0.79 -34.97
C ILE A 314 12.39 0.23 -36.34
N TYR A 315 12.72 -1.06 -36.40
CA TYR A 315 13.09 -1.78 -37.61
C TYR A 315 11.97 -2.69 -38.09
N GLY A 316 11.90 -2.91 -39.39
CA GLY A 316 11.06 -3.95 -39.97
C GLY A 316 9.58 -3.61 -40.07
N VAL A 317 9.21 -2.33 -40.03
CA VAL A 317 7.82 -1.88 -40.23
C VAL A 317 7.38 -2.23 -41.64
N ARG A 318 6.21 -2.86 -41.79
CA ARG A 318 5.73 -3.33 -43.10
C ARG A 318 4.26 -3.01 -43.33
N ALA A 319 4.02 -2.46 -44.50
CA ALA A 319 2.71 -2.04 -44.99
C ALA A 319 1.96 -3.13 -45.76
N ASP A 320 2.72 -4.00 -46.41
CA ASP A 320 2.31 -4.79 -47.58
C ASP A 320 1.89 -6.24 -47.26
N ALA A 321 2.13 -6.72 -46.04
CA ALA A 321 1.85 -8.12 -45.65
C ALA A 321 1.41 -8.29 -44.19
N PRO A 322 0.46 -9.21 -43.88
CA PRO A 322 0.06 -9.57 -42.51
C PRO A 322 1.23 -10.11 -41.68
N LEU A 323 1.44 -9.51 -40.51
CA LEU A 323 2.59 -9.72 -39.63
C LEU A 323 2.12 -9.89 -38.17
N PRO A 324 2.97 -10.44 -37.28
CA PRO A 324 2.58 -10.83 -35.94
C PRO A 324 1.97 -9.67 -35.13
N ASP A 325 0.79 -9.92 -34.57
CA ASP A 325 0.10 -9.03 -33.63
C ASP A 325 0.44 -9.42 -32.20
N ARG A 326 0.90 -8.44 -31.40
CA ARG A 326 1.20 -8.68 -29.98
C ARG A 326 -0.07 -8.78 -29.14
N ARG A 327 -1.22 -8.34 -29.63
CA ARG A 327 -2.49 -8.49 -28.91
C ARG A 327 -2.82 -9.97 -28.68
N PRO A 328 -3.06 -10.41 -27.42
CA PRO A 328 -3.37 -11.80 -27.12
C PRO A 328 -4.78 -12.16 -27.60
N ALA A 329 -5.04 -13.46 -27.77
CA ALA A 329 -6.39 -13.94 -28.00
C ALA A 329 -7.20 -13.88 -26.69
N PRO A 330 -8.51 -13.53 -26.71
CA PRO A 330 -9.32 -13.42 -25.49
C PRO A 330 -9.23 -14.65 -24.55
N GLY A 331 -9.21 -15.86 -25.10
CA GLY A 331 -9.14 -17.11 -24.32
C GLY A 331 -7.80 -17.38 -23.60
N GLN A 332 -6.75 -16.61 -23.90
CA GLN A 332 -5.45 -16.69 -23.22
C GLN A 332 -5.37 -15.81 -21.98
N VAL A 333 -6.32 -14.89 -21.82
CA VAL A 333 -6.35 -13.93 -20.71
C VAL A 333 -7.16 -14.51 -19.55
N ARG A 334 -6.65 -14.37 -18.33
CA ARG A 334 -7.34 -14.76 -17.08
C ARG A 334 -7.60 -13.53 -16.24
N VAL A 335 -8.78 -13.43 -15.65
CA VAL A 335 -9.23 -12.27 -14.87
C VAL A 335 -9.69 -12.74 -13.50
N GLY A 336 -9.11 -12.18 -12.44
CA GLY A 336 -9.57 -12.31 -11.05
C GLY A 336 -10.22 -11.01 -10.58
N LEU A 337 -11.21 -11.10 -9.71
CA LEU A 337 -11.91 -9.97 -9.08
C LEU A 337 -12.08 -10.25 -7.58
N GLY A 338 -11.85 -9.23 -6.76
CA GLY A 338 -11.78 -9.32 -5.30
C GLY A 338 -11.84 -7.94 -4.65
N PRO A 339 -11.99 -7.86 -3.31
CA PRO A 339 -12.01 -6.57 -2.60
C PRO A 339 -10.75 -5.74 -2.78
N THR A 340 -9.59 -6.41 -2.85
CA THR A 340 -8.27 -5.82 -3.06
C THR A 340 -7.54 -6.56 -4.17
N ALA A 341 -6.49 -5.95 -4.72
CA ALA A 341 -5.71 -6.56 -5.78
C ALA A 341 -4.99 -7.86 -5.32
N GLU A 342 -4.58 -7.93 -4.06
CA GLU A 342 -3.98 -9.12 -3.42
C GLU A 342 -4.98 -10.28 -3.43
N GLN A 343 -6.19 -10.06 -2.92
CA GLN A 343 -7.25 -11.07 -2.89
C GLN A 343 -7.68 -11.49 -4.30
N SER A 344 -7.71 -10.57 -5.26
CA SER A 344 -7.98 -10.89 -6.67
C SER A 344 -6.91 -11.78 -7.30
N LEU A 345 -5.64 -11.56 -6.96
CA LEU A 345 -4.53 -12.39 -7.42
C LEU A 345 -4.56 -13.78 -6.76
N ALA A 346 -4.89 -13.85 -5.47
CA ALA A 346 -5.09 -15.11 -4.76
C ALA A 346 -6.23 -15.93 -5.38
N ALA A 347 -7.38 -15.30 -5.66
CA ALA A 347 -8.51 -15.94 -6.31
C ALA A 347 -8.20 -16.44 -7.74
N LEU A 348 -7.47 -15.63 -8.51
CA LEU A 348 -7.00 -16.03 -9.84
C LEU A 348 -6.05 -17.24 -9.75
N THR A 349 -5.14 -17.24 -8.78
CA THR A 349 -4.15 -18.31 -8.62
C THR A 349 -4.82 -19.61 -8.20
N ALA A 350 -5.67 -19.57 -7.18
CA ALA A 350 -6.48 -20.70 -6.73
C ALA A 350 -7.36 -21.26 -7.86
N GLY A 351 -8.02 -20.38 -8.62
CA GLY A 351 -8.86 -20.77 -9.76
C GLY A 351 -8.10 -21.38 -10.94
N VAL A 352 -6.85 -20.96 -11.17
CA VAL A 352 -5.98 -21.54 -12.21
C VAL A 352 -5.41 -22.89 -11.77
N LEU A 353 -5.08 -23.04 -10.48
CA LEU A 353 -4.56 -24.31 -9.92
C LEU A 353 -5.67 -25.33 -9.64
N GLY A 354 -6.92 -24.88 -9.48
CA GLY A 354 -8.03 -25.73 -9.07
C GLY A 354 -8.00 -26.09 -7.58
N ASP A 355 -7.33 -25.28 -6.75
CA ASP A 355 -7.12 -25.52 -5.32
C ASP A 355 -7.61 -24.31 -4.50
N PRO A 356 -8.76 -24.42 -3.79
CA PRO A 356 -9.32 -23.32 -3.02
C PRO A 356 -8.50 -22.97 -1.76
N ASP A 357 -7.71 -23.91 -1.21
CA ASP A 357 -6.95 -23.67 0.02
C ASP A 357 -5.77 -22.73 -0.23
N VAL A 358 -5.27 -22.69 -1.48
CA VAL A 358 -4.24 -21.75 -1.93
C VAL A 358 -4.68 -20.29 -1.80
N GLU A 359 -5.98 -20.00 -1.95
CA GLU A 359 -6.47 -18.62 -1.90
C GLU A 359 -6.15 -17.96 -0.55
N LEU A 360 -6.51 -18.61 0.56
CA LEU A 360 -6.29 -18.09 1.90
C LEU A 360 -4.80 -17.99 2.23
N LEU A 361 -4.02 -19.03 1.88
CA LEU A 361 -2.58 -19.06 2.11
C LEU A 361 -1.86 -17.93 1.38
N GLN A 362 -2.19 -17.72 0.11
CA GLN A 362 -1.59 -16.67 -0.70
C GLN A 362 -2.00 -15.27 -0.21
N ALA A 363 -3.27 -15.08 0.16
CA ALA A 363 -3.72 -13.82 0.75
C ALA A 363 -3.00 -13.55 2.08
N ALA A 364 -2.89 -14.53 2.97
CA ALA A 364 -2.15 -14.41 4.22
C ALA A 364 -0.67 -14.07 3.99
N PHE A 365 -0.02 -14.71 3.01
CA PHE A 365 1.37 -14.41 2.64
C PHE A 365 1.54 -12.97 2.14
N GLN A 366 0.65 -12.48 1.28
CA GLN A 366 0.68 -11.12 0.75
C GLN A 366 0.47 -10.06 1.84
N HIS A 367 -0.26 -10.41 2.90
CA HIS A 367 -0.44 -9.58 4.10
C HIS A 367 0.61 -9.82 5.21
N ALA A 368 1.64 -10.64 4.96
CA ALA A 368 2.68 -11.01 5.94
C ALA A 368 2.15 -11.72 7.21
N LEU A 369 1.06 -12.48 7.06
CA LEU A 369 0.40 -13.22 8.14
C LEU A 369 0.42 -14.75 7.91
N ALA A 370 1.29 -15.25 7.03
CA ALA A 370 1.38 -16.69 6.76
C ALA A 370 1.75 -17.50 8.01
N ASP A 371 2.67 -16.99 8.84
CA ASP A 371 3.08 -17.64 10.10
C ASP A 371 1.96 -17.67 11.13
N THR A 372 1.08 -16.66 11.10
CA THR A 372 -0.04 -16.51 12.04
C THR A 372 -1.06 -17.62 11.89
N LEU A 373 -1.21 -18.24 10.71
CA LEU A 373 -2.19 -19.31 10.47
C LEU A 373 -1.99 -20.54 11.37
N GLY A 374 -0.78 -20.78 11.87
CA GLY A 374 -0.48 -21.88 12.80
C GLY A 374 -0.87 -21.61 14.26
N GLU A 375 -1.23 -20.36 14.60
CA GLU A 375 -1.64 -19.97 15.94
C GLU A 375 -3.10 -20.37 16.23
N PRO A 376 -3.50 -20.62 17.49
CA PRO A 376 -4.86 -21.08 17.82
C PRO A 376 -5.99 -20.15 17.35
N ASP A 377 -5.79 -18.83 17.34
CA ASP A 377 -6.73 -17.84 16.79
C ASP A 377 -6.23 -17.20 15.48
N GLY A 378 -5.24 -17.83 14.85
CA GLY A 378 -4.55 -17.31 13.67
C GLY A 378 -5.45 -17.01 12.49
N LEU A 379 -6.40 -17.91 12.21
CA LEU A 379 -7.41 -17.72 11.16
C LEU A 379 -8.25 -16.46 11.41
N ALA A 380 -8.69 -16.24 12.65
CA ALA A 380 -9.50 -15.06 13.01
C ALA A 380 -8.70 -13.76 12.89
N GLN A 381 -7.39 -13.80 13.13
CA GLN A 381 -6.49 -12.66 12.90
C GLN A 381 -6.33 -12.36 11.40
N VAL A 382 -6.09 -13.39 10.57
CA VAL A 382 -5.97 -13.25 9.11
C VAL A 382 -7.25 -12.71 8.50
N GLU A 383 -8.41 -13.26 8.86
CA GLU A 383 -9.69 -12.81 8.33
C GLU A 383 -9.99 -11.35 8.72
N ALA A 384 -9.66 -10.94 9.95
CA ALA A 384 -9.79 -9.56 10.39
C ALA A 384 -8.91 -8.59 9.58
N GLU A 385 -7.68 -8.99 9.25
CA GLU A 385 -6.79 -8.18 8.40
C GLU A 385 -7.30 -8.09 6.96
N LEU A 386 -7.73 -9.21 6.36
CA LEU A 386 -8.28 -9.22 5.00
C LEU A 386 -9.56 -8.38 4.89
N HIS A 387 -10.41 -8.39 5.93
CA HIS A 387 -11.58 -7.51 6.03
C HIS A 387 -11.15 -6.04 6.13
N SER A 388 -10.21 -5.72 7.01
CA SER A 388 -9.67 -4.36 7.20
C SER A 388 -9.05 -3.80 5.92
N ALA A 389 -8.35 -4.63 5.15
CA ALA A 389 -7.72 -4.26 3.89
C ALA A 389 -8.72 -3.83 2.79
N GLY A 390 -10.01 -4.20 2.94
CA GLY A 390 -11.11 -3.76 2.10
C GLY A 390 -11.57 -2.31 2.32
N PHE A 391 -10.88 -1.54 3.15
CA PHE A 391 -11.21 -0.15 3.49
C PHE A 391 -10.04 0.80 3.26
N ASP A 392 -10.35 2.01 2.78
CA ASP A 392 -9.44 3.14 2.80
C ASP A 392 -9.57 3.88 4.12
N ALA A 393 -8.43 4.32 4.66
CA ALA A 393 -8.38 5.05 5.92
C ALA A 393 -7.94 6.51 5.70
N LYS A 394 -8.74 7.45 6.20
CA LYS A 394 -8.40 8.88 6.30
C LYS A 394 -8.09 9.20 7.77
N PRO A 395 -6.98 9.88 8.08
CA PRO A 395 -6.66 10.24 9.47
C PRO A 395 -7.74 11.15 10.06
N GLY A 396 -8.04 10.98 11.34
CA GLY A 396 -8.85 11.92 12.11
C GLY A 396 -8.01 13.12 12.58
N GLU A 397 -8.67 14.13 13.15
CA GLU A 397 -7.98 15.30 13.72
C GLU A 397 -6.98 14.89 14.80
N ASP A 398 -5.77 15.46 14.73
CA ASP A 398 -4.71 15.20 15.71
C ASP A 398 -5.09 15.67 17.11
N ARG A 399 -4.74 14.88 18.12
CA ARG A 399 -4.77 15.25 19.53
C ARG A 399 -3.34 15.45 20.03
N VAL A 400 -3.12 16.50 20.81
CA VAL A 400 -1.85 16.71 21.52
C VAL A 400 -1.93 16.00 22.86
N GLU A 401 -0.96 15.14 23.16
CA GLU A 401 -0.80 14.48 24.45
C GLU A 401 0.55 14.83 25.05
N ARG A 402 0.61 14.98 26.38
CA ARG A 402 1.86 15.18 27.11
C ARG A 402 2.34 13.84 27.64
N VAL A 403 3.49 13.39 27.17
CA VAL A 403 4.09 12.10 27.57
C VAL A 403 5.43 12.38 28.25
N LEU A 404 5.74 11.64 29.32
CA LEU A 404 7.06 11.68 29.93
C LEU A 404 8.01 10.77 29.15
N SER A 405 9.02 11.35 28.50
CA SER A 405 10.10 10.64 27.82
C SER A 405 11.40 10.73 28.63
N GLY A 406 12.17 9.65 28.69
CA GLY A 406 13.41 9.55 29.47
C GLY A 406 13.36 8.43 30.52
N ASP A 407 14.49 8.12 31.14
CA ASP A 407 14.58 7.04 32.13
C ASP A 407 14.04 7.53 33.50
N PRO A 408 13.02 6.89 34.09
CA PRO A 408 12.46 7.27 35.39
C PRO A 408 13.46 7.15 36.55
N PHE A 409 14.55 6.39 36.38
CA PHE A 409 15.58 6.17 37.39
C PHE A 409 16.88 6.93 37.10
N SER A 410 16.91 7.78 36.06
CA SER A 410 18.09 8.57 35.69
C SER A 410 18.65 9.43 36.83
N ALA A 411 17.77 9.95 37.72
CA ALA A 411 18.18 10.76 38.87
C ALA A 411 18.75 9.93 40.05
N VAL A 412 18.49 8.62 40.09
CA VAL A 412 18.90 7.72 41.19
C VAL A 412 20.07 6.83 40.77
N ARG A 413 20.32 6.68 39.46
CA ARG A 413 21.49 5.95 38.95
C ARG A 413 22.75 6.81 39.04
N PRO A 414 23.86 6.28 39.59
CA PRO A 414 25.15 6.94 39.47
C PRO A 414 25.54 7.04 37.97
N PRO A 415 26.25 8.10 37.55
CA PRO A 415 26.70 8.24 36.18
C PRO A 415 27.55 7.02 35.78
N PRO A 416 27.42 6.52 34.54
CA PRO A 416 28.23 5.39 34.09
C PRO A 416 29.71 5.75 34.23
N ALA A 417 30.49 4.87 34.86
CA ALA A 417 31.94 5.01 34.87
C ALA A 417 32.43 5.10 33.42
N THR A 418 33.21 6.13 33.12
CA THR A 418 33.76 6.36 31.78
C THR A 418 34.46 5.07 31.32
N PRO A 419 34.09 4.46 30.18
CA PRO A 419 34.76 3.26 29.73
C PRO A 419 36.25 3.56 29.55
N ALA A 420 37.11 2.68 30.06
CA ALA A 420 38.58 2.82 30.05
C ALA A 420 39.17 3.02 28.64
N THR A 421 38.37 2.81 27.58
CA THR A 421 38.72 3.02 26.18
C THR A 421 39.08 4.47 25.84
N THR A 422 38.47 5.47 26.49
CA THR A 422 38.79 6.89 26.23
C THR A 422 40.16 7.28 26.79
N ALA A 423 40.59 6.66 27.90
CA ALA A 423 41.93 6.83 28.45
C ALA A 423 43.00 6.08 27.64
N LEU A 424 42.64 4.96 27.01
CA LEU A 424 43.55 4.21 26.13
C LEU A 424 43.82 4.96 24.81
N LEU A 425 42.80 5.59 24.20
CA LEU A 425 42.94 6.42 22.99
C LEU A 425 43.76 7.69 23.25
N ALA A 426 43.68 8.27 24.45
CA ALA A 426 44.51 9.41 24.85
C ALA A 426 45.99 9.05 25.05
N SER A 427 46.32 7.76 25.23
CA SER A 427 47.69 7.30 25.49
C SER A 427 48.52 6.98 24.23
N HIS A 428 47.92 6.97 23.04
CA HIS A 428 48.60 6.65 21.77
C HIS A 428 48.10 7.52 20.60
N PRO A 429 48.45 8.82 20.54
CA PRO A 429 47.95 9.76 19.54
C PRO A 429 48.37 9.46 18.08
N ASP A 430 49.34 8.56 17.87
CA ASP A 430 49.93 8.31 16.55
C ASP A 430 49.36 7.08 15.81
N ARG A 431 48.34 6.39 16.35
CA ARG A 431 47.69 5.26 15.66
C ARG A 431 46.33 5.66 15.11
N THR A 432 46.33 6.26 13.91
CA THR A 432 45.12 6.41 13.10
C THR A 432 44.64 5.03 12.64
N VAL A 433 43.50 4.57 13.18
CA VAL A 433 42.75 3.46 12.58
C VAL A 433 42.09 4.01 11.31
N ARG A 434 42.70 3.76 10.15
CA ARG A 434 42.11 4.04 8.85
C ARG A 434 41.24 2.85 8.45
N PHE A 435 39.92 3.07 8.34
CA PHE A 435 39.07 2.22 7.54
C PHE A 435 39.35 2.55 6.07
N ALA A 436 40.27 1.82 5.47
CA ALA A 436 40.48 1.85 4.03
C ALA A 436 39.55 0.80 3.42
N PHE A 437 38.45 1.24 2.81
CA PHE A 437 37.69 0.41 1.89
C PHE A 437 38.47 0.37 0.58
N THR A 438 39.06 -0.78 0.26
CA THR A 438 39.59 -1.06 -1.08
C THR A 438 38.58 -1.88 -1.86
N ALA A 439 38.47 -1.60 -3.15
CA ALA A 439 37.40 -2.04 -4.04
C ALA A 439 37.37 -3.55 -4.37
N ASP A 440 38.34 -4.34 -3.92
CA ASP A 440 38.44 -5.75 -4.32
C ASP A 440 38.11 -6.68 -3.14
N GLY A 441 36.84 -7.05 -3.05
CA GLY A 441 36.34 -7.98 -2.04
C GLY A 441 37.01 -9.36 -2.15
N SER A 442 37.92 -9.68 -1.23
CA SER A 442 38.14 -11.05 -0.78
C SER A 442 38.99 -11.13 0.50
N ARG A 443 38.54 -12.02 1.41
CA ARG A 443 39.20 -12.58 2.61
C ARG A 443 39.04 -11.81 3.93
N VAL A 444 37.96 -12.16 4.63
CA VAL A 444 37.90 -12.15 6.10
C VAL A 444 38.48 -13.48 6.58
N ALA A 445 39.73 -13.45 7.03
CA ALA A 445 40.29 -14.50 7.88
C ALA A 445 41.34 -13.87 8.80
N ASP A 446 41.28 -14.28 10.07
CA ASP A 446 42.14 -13.92 11.20
C ASP A 446 41.80 -12.63 11.96
N LEU A 447 40.70 -12.71 12.73
CA LEU A 447 40.57 -11.97 13.99
C LEU A 447 39.92 -12.82 15.09
N HIS A 448 40.44 -14.05 15.27
CA HIS A 448 40.27 -14.80 16.51
C HIS A 448 41.43 -14.47 17.45
N THR A 449 41.27 -13.40 18.24
CA THR A 449 41.70 -13.28 19.65
C THR A 449 41.41 -11.86 20.14
N ALA A 450 40.20 -11.66 20.67
CA ALA A 450 39.90 -10.70 21.73
C ALA A 450 38.46 -10.97 22.20
N GLU A 451 38.32 -11.70 23.29
CA GLU A 451 37.08 -11.92 24.03
C GLU A 451 36.56 -10.62 24.65
N HIS A 452 36.24 -9.58 23.88
CA HIS A 452 35.53 -8.42 24.41
C HIS A 452 34.42 -8.03 23.43
N THR A 453 33.22 -8.51 23.75
CA THR A 453 31.96 -7.95 23.26
C THR A 453 32.08 -6.42 23.31
N PRO A 454 31.96 -5.69 22.19
CA PRO A 454 31.90 -4.24 22.26
C PRO A 454 30.65 -3.89 23.06
N GLY A 455 30.87 -3.48 24.32
CA GLY A 455 29.83 -2.94 25.16
C GLY A 455 29.20 -1.79 24.41
N ARG A 456 27.93 -1.97 24.01
CA ARG A 456 27.09 -0.92 23.42
C ARG A 456 27.35 0.36 24.21
N ALA A 457 27.79 1.43 23.55
CA ALA A 457 27.95 2.71 24.22
C ALA A 457 26.59 3.07 24.83
N VAL A 458 26.48 2.92 26.15
CA VAL A 458 25.28 3.30 26.89
C VAL A 458 25.25 4.81 26.83
N THR A 459 24.46 5.36 25.92
CA THR A 459 24.09 6.77 25.93
C THR A 459 23.57 7.09 27.33
N SER A 460 24.06 8.18 27.95
CA SER A 460 23.57 8.58 29.26
C SER A 460 22.04 8.71 29.20
N PRO A 461 21.29 8.06 30.10
CA PRO A 461 19.83 8.13 30.06
C PRO A 461 19.39 9.58 30.21
N GLU A 462 18.62 10.10 29.26
CA GLU A 462 18.08 11.45 29.32
C GLU A 462 17.15 11.59 30.55
N PRO A 463 17.24 12.70 31.30
CA PRO A 463 16.36 12.96 32.42
C PRO A 463 14.91 13.00 31.96
N ARG A 464 13.99 12.50 32.79
CA ARG A 464 12.56 12.42 32.48
C ARG A 464 12.01 13.82 32.21
N ALA A 465 11.61 14.08 30.96
CA ALA A 465 11.07 15.36 30.51
C ALA A 465 9.69 15.17 29.89
N ALA A 466 8.80 16.12 30.16
CA ALA A 466 7.48 16.16 29.52
C ALA A 466 7.63 16.63 28.07
N ARG A 467 7.20 15.81 27.12
CA ARG A 467 7.17 16.12 25.70
C ARG A 467 5.74 16.08 25.20
N GLU A 468 5.35 17.11 24.45
CA GLU A 468 4.11 17.09 23.69
C GLU A 468 4.28 16.22 22.44
N VAL A 469 3.42 15.22 22.29
CA VAL A 469 3.35 14.30 21.17
C VAL A 469 2.00 14.48 20.49
N ARG A 470 2.01 14.82 19.21
CA ARG A 470 0.80 14.79 18.38
C ARG A 470 0.48 13.34 18.06
N ARG A 471 -0.68 12.86 18.50
CA ARG A 471 -1.25 11.57 18.11
C ARG A 471 -2.41 11.79 17.14
N PRO A 472 -2.46 11.07 16.01
CA PRO A 472 -3.58 11.16 15.10
C PRO A 472 -4.87 10.67 15.77
N GLY A 473 -5.96 11.39 15.56
CA GLY A 473 -7.28 10.99 16.06
C GLY A 473 -7.83 9.74 15.36
N PRO A 474 -9.01 9.25 15.79
CA PRO A 474 -9.63 8.08 15.18
C PRO A 474 -9.84 8.25 13.69
N ARG A 475 -9.33 7.29 12.93
CA ARG A 475 -9.41 7.27 11.47
C ARG A 475 -10.86 7.13 11.01
N TRP A 476 -11.16 7.77 9.89
CA TRP A 476 -12.37 7.55 9.11
C TRP A 476 -12.09 6.44 8.10
N PHE A 477 -13.05 5.55 7.90
CA PHE A 477 -12.96 4.45 6.95
C PHE A 477 -14.05 4.56 5.89
N ALA A 478 -13.68 4.31 4.65
CA ALA A 478 -14.61 4.17 3.56
C ALA A 478 -14.30 2.88 2.80
N PRO A 479 -15.31 2.19 2.26
CA PRO A 479 -15.09 0.91 1.61
C PRO A 479 -14.35 1.13 0.28
N ARG A 480 -13.37 0.27 0.00
CA ARG A 480 -12.64 0.29 -1.28
C ARG A 480 -13.51 -0.18 -2.42
N ASP A 481 -13.18 0.27 -3.62
CA ASP A 481 -13.75 -0.27 -4.85
C ASP A 481 -13.06 -1.62 -5.16
N PRO A 482 -13.82 -2.69 -5.49
CA PRO A 482 -13.24 -3.98 -5.85
C PRO A 482 -12.25 -3.84 -7.01
N SER A 483 -11.23 -4.69 -7.03
CA SER A 483 -10.11 -4.61 -7.97
C SER A 483 -9.97 -5.84 -8.83
N PHE A 484 -9.57 -5.66 -10.08
CA PHE A 484 -9.20 -6.72 -11.01
C PHE A 484 -7.71 -7.01 -10.96
N VAL A 485 -7.37 -8.28 -11.15
CA VAL A 485 -6.03 -8.73 -11.55
C VAL A 485 -6.17 -9.50 -12.84
N ILE A 486 -5.37 -9.14 -13.84
CA ILE A 486 -5.43 -9.72 -15.17
C ILE A 486 -4.07 -10.31 -15.53
N ARG A 487 -4.07 -11.57 -15.93
CA ARG A 487 -2.89 -12.30 -16.40
C ARG A 487 -3.01 -12.62 -17.89
N GLY A 488 -1.91 -12.50 -18.64
CA GLY A 488 -1.87 -12.89 -20.05
C GLY A 488 -2.16 -11.77 -21.05
N LEU A 489 -2.11 -10.50 -20.62
CA LEU A 489 -2.37 -9.34 -21.48
C LEU A 489 -1.20 -8.95 -22.37
N ARG A 490 -0.03 -9.59 -22.22
CA ARG A 490 1.25 -9.19 -22.80
C ARG A 490 1.55 -7.73 -22.48
N ARG A 491 1.57 -7.45 -21.18
CA ARG A 491 1.90 -6.17 -20.58
C ARG A 491 3.11 -5.51 -21.25
N SER A 492 3.02 -4.21 -21.49
CA SER A 492 4.15 -3.39 -21.93
C SER A 492 5.01 -2.97 -20.75
N LEU A 493 6.34 -3.07 -20.89
CA LEU A 493 7.32 -2.63 -19.90
C LEU A 493 7.95 -1.27 -20.26
N ARG A 494 7.39 -0.56 -21.24
CA ARG A 494 7.94 0.73 -21.70
C ARG A 494 7.72 1.91 -20.75
N HIS A 495 6.82 1.75 -19.76
CA HIS A 495 6.49 2.75 -18.76
C HIS A 495 6.78 2.18 -17.37
N GLY A 496 7.70 2.81 -16.62
CA GLY A 496 8.08 2.43 -15.27
C GLY A 496 9.12 1.30 -15.16
N TYR A 497 9.68 0.84 -16.28
CA TYR A 497 10.62 -0.30 -16.39
C TYR A 497 11.62 -0.12 -17.55
N ASP A 498 12.05 1.12 -17.82
CA ASP A 498 13.06 1.39 -18.85
C ASP A 498 14.45 0.78 -18.50
N GLY A 499 14.80 0.68 -17.21
CA GLY A 499 16.02 0.05 -16.72
C GLY A 499 16.03 -1.49 -16.64
N ARG A 500 15.00 -2.19 -17.13
CA ARG A 500 14.81 -3.65 -16.99
C ARG A 500 15.91 -4.55 -17.58
N PHE A 501 16.78 -3.99 -18.41
CA PHE A 501 17.84 -4.72 -19.10
C PHE A 501 19.19 -4.67 -18.36
N GLU A 502 19.26 -3.96 -17.24
CA GLU A 502 20.46 -3.81 -16.42
C GLU A 502 20.16 -4.26 -14.98
N ALA A 503 21.12 -4.95 -14.32
CA ALA A 503 20.92 -5.49 -12.98
C ALA A 503 20.68 -4.41 -11.90
N GLY A 504 21.11 -3.17 -12.15
CA GLY A 504 20.86 -2.02 -11.29
C GLY A 504 19.52 -1.32 -11.51
N GLU A 505 18.66 -1.83 -12.40
CA GLU A 505 17.40 -1.21 -12.83
C GLU A 505 17.55 0.25 -13.33
N THR A 506 18.74 0.58 -13.84
CA THR A 506 19.06 1.87 -14.47
C THR A 506 18.98 1.80 -15.98
N LEU A 507 18.72 2.94 -16.62
CA LEU A 507 18.69 3.09 -18.08
C LEU A 507 20.12 3.40 -18.59
N PRO A 508 20.78 2.47 -19.30
CA PRO A 508 22.12 2.71 -19.83
C PRO A 508 22.06 3.72 -20.99
N CYS A 509 22.79 4.82 -20.80
CA CYS A 509 22.91 5.92 -21.74
C CYS A 509 24.29 5.90 -22.42
N ARG A 510 24.35 6.45 -23.64
CA ARG A 510 25.60 6.56 -24.43
C ARG A 510 26.10 8.00 -24.47
N LEU A 511 27.30 8.22 -24.99
CA LEU A 511 27.90 9.54 -25.15
C LEU A 511 28.04 9.93 -26.63
N THR A 512 28.28 11.22 -26.91
CA THR A 512 28.68 11.66 -28.25
C THR A 512 29.89 10.87 -28.74
N GLY A 513 29.78 10.29 -29.94
CA GLY A 513 30.82 9.47 -30.56
C GLY A 513 30.70 7.96 -30.29
N ASP A 514 29.85 7.55 -29.33
CA ASP A 514 29.56 6.14 -29.08
C ASP A 514 28.76 5.42 -30.19
N PRO A 515 27.85 6.07 -30.95
CA PRO A 515 27.11 5.38 -32.01
C PRO A 515 28.01 4.75 -33.07
N GLY A 516 27.72 3.49 -33.40
CA GLY A 516 28.50 2.69 -34.35
C GLY A 516 28.23 3.09 -35.80
N THR A 517 29.00 4.07 -36.30
CA THR A 517 28.85 4.56 -37.69
C THR A 517 29.63 3.76 -38.74
N ARG A 518 30.43 2.79 -38.30
CA ARG A 518 31.26 1.94 -39.16
C ARG A 518 31.33 0.52 -38.64
N LEU A 519 31.63 -0.39 -39.55
CA LEU A 519 32.15 -1.72 -39.25
C LEU A 519 33.66 -1.70 -39.53
N LEU A 520 34.48 -2.02 -38.52
CA LEU A 520 35.94 -1.93 -38.51
C LEU A 520 36.55 -2.64 -39.71
N GLY A 521 37.28 -1.88 -40.54
CA GLY A 521 37.95 -2.39 -41.74
C GLY A 521 37.01 -2.90 -42.83
N PHE A 522 35.71 -2.59 -42.74
CA PHE A 522 34.66 -3.24 -43.53
C PHE A 522 33.79 -2.23 -44.30
N LEU A 523 33.04 -1.38 -43.62
CA LEU A 523 32.00 -0.53 -44.23
C LEU A 523 31.78 0.76 -43.41
N ASP A 524 31.75 1.91 -44.09
CA ASP A 524 31.23 3.16 -43.51
C ASP A 524 29.74 3.28 -43.84
N GLY A 525 28.88 3.36 -42.83
CA GLY A 525 27.43 3.31 -43.04
C GLY A 525 26.86 4.44 -43.88
N ARG A 526 27.60 5.55 -44.05
CA ARG A 526 27.19 6.66 -44.92
C ARG A 526 27.01 6.24 -46.38
N VAL A 527 27.69 5.18 -46.82
CA VAL A 527 27.54 4.68 -48.19
C VAL A 527 26.19 3.98 -48.42
N LEU A 528 25.51 3.55 -47.35
CA LEU A 528 24.21 2.88 -47.40
C LEU A 528 23.05 3.85 -47.62
N LEU A 529 23.29 5.16 -47.45
CA LEU A 529 22.28 6.20 -47.51
C LEU A 529 22.39 6.99 -48.81
N GLN A 530 21.27 7.37 -49.42
CA GLN A 530 21.28 8.27 -50.59
C GLN A 530 21.77 9.68 -50.22
N ARG A 531 21.45 10.13 -49.00
CA ARG A 531 21.87 11.41 -48.43
C ARG A 531 21.93 11.33 -46.89
N GLY A 532 22.77 12.16 -46.28
CA GLY A 532 22.70 12.47 -44.85
C GLY A 532 21.63 13.54 -44.55
N ILE A 533 21.50 13.94 -43.28
CA ILE A 533 20.55 14.97 -42.82
C ILE A 533 20.91 16.33 -43.40
N GLY A 534 22.18 16.74 -43.28
CA GLY A 534 22.68 17.97 -43.88
C GLY A 534 22.00 19.26 -43.40
N HIS A 535 21.49 19.30 -42.16
CA HIS A 535 20.82 20.45 -41.55
C HIS A 535 21.58 20.93 -40.31
N GLY A 536 21.84 22.24 -40.17
CA GLY A 536 22.75 22.80 -39.16
C GLY A 536 22.14 23.12 -37.80
N ALA A 537 20.81 23.04 -37.69
CA ALA A 537 20.08 23.28 -36.44
C ALA A 537 19.57 22.02 -35.74
N VAL A 538 19.99 20.84 -36.20
CA VAL A 538 19.77 19.57 -35.50
C VAL A 538 21.06 19.13 -34.80
N PRO A 539 20.99 18.34 -33.71
CA PRO A 539 22.18 17.83 -33.05
C PRO A 539 23.06 16.99 -33.99
N ASP A 540 24.39 17.14 -33.91
CA ASP A 540 25.34 16.36 -34.71
C ASP A 540 25.19 14.84 -34.50
N GLU A 541 24.78 14.43 -33.30
CA GLU A 541 24.52 13.05 -32.93
C GLU A 541 23.40 12.42 -33.76
N ALA A 542 22.48 13.22 -34.31
CA ALA A 542 21.38 12.73 -35.13
C ALA A 542 21.89 12.10 -36.45
N GLU A 543 22.96 12.65 -37.05
CA GLU A 543 23.59 12.07 -38.23
C GLU A 543 24.27 10.74 -37.89
N ALA A 544 24.95 10.66 -36.75
CA ALA A 544 25.58 9.43 -36.29
C ALA A 544 24.55 8.33 -36.01
N LEU A 545 23.42 8.67 -35.40
CA LEU A 545 22.29 7.76 -35.14
C LEU A 545 21.60 7.30 -36.44
N LEU A 546 21.46 8.18 -37.46
CA LEU A 546 20.93 7.80 -38.77
C LEU A 546 21.82 6.77 -39.47
N VAL A 547 23.14 7.02 -39.46
CA VAL A 547 24.13 6.13 -40.07
C VAL A 547 24.18 4.78 -39.33
N GLU A 548 24.16 4.81 -38.00
CA GLU A 548 24.04 3.61 -37.16
C GLU A 548 22.77 2.83 -37.50
N ALA A 549 21.62 3.52 -37.61
CA ALA A 549 20.36 2.89 -37.92
C ALA A 549 20.39 2.14 -39.26
N ALA A 550 21.07 2.67 -40.27
CA ALA A 550 21.23 2.00 -41.56
C ALA A 550 22.12 0.75 -41.50
N ILE A 551 23.20 0.76 -40.70
CA ILE A 551 24.10 -0.39 -40.53
C ILE A 551 23.42 -1.51 -39.75
N GLU A 552 22.69 -1.17 -38.69
CA GLU A 552 22.10 -2.14 -37.77
C GLU A 552 20.82 -2.80 -38.30
N ASP A 553 20.17 -2.23 -39.32
CA ASP A 553 18.90 -2.73 -39.83
C ASP A 553 19.03 -4.19 -40.29
N PRO A 554 18.46 -5.15 -39.55
CA PRO A 554 18.70 -6.55 -39.83
C PRO A 554 17.83 -7.05 -40.99
N PHE A 555 16.96 -6.21 -41.56
CA PHE A 555 16.04 -6.58 -42.63
C PHE A 555 16.55 -6.19 -44.02
N GLU A 556 17.61 -5.38 -44.10
CA GLU A 556 18.25 -4.94 -45.35
C GLU A 556 19.66 -5.54 -45.47
N LEU A 557 19.94 -6.22 -46.60
CA LEU A 557 21.23 -6.89 -46.84
C LEU A 557 22.10 -6.19 -47.90
N TYR A 558 21.60 -5.12 -48.52
CA TYR A 558 22.33 -4.26 -49.46
C TYR A 558 23.11 -5.04 -50.54
N GLU A 559 22.53 -6.12 -51.07
CA GLU A 559 23.28 -7.12 -51.87
C GLU A 559 23.90 -6.53 -53.14
N GLY A 560 23.20 -5.60 -53.79
CA GLY A 560 23.67 -4.92 -55.01
C GLY A 560 24.69 -3.82 -54.72
N LEU A 561 24.49 -3.08 -53.62
CA LEU A 561 25.45 -2.05 -53.18
C LEU A 561 26.78 -2.66 -52.75
N LEU A 562 26.74 -3.79 -52.03
CA LEU A 562 27.93 -4.49 -51.56
C LEU A 562 28.73 -5.13 -52.70
N GLU A 563 28.08 -5.52 -53.80
CA GLU A 563 28.78 -5.96 -55.02
C GLU A 563 29.64 -4.84 -55.60
N GLN A 564 29.07 -3.64 -55.72
CA GLN A 564 29.78 -2.46 -56.22
C GLN A 564 30.91 -2.07 -55.25
N TYR A 565 30.63 -2.07 -53.95
CA TYR A 565 31.61 -1.76 -52.92
C TYR A 565 32.78 -2.78 -52.91
N ALA A 566 32.47 -4.07 -53.02
CA ALA A 566 33.47 -5.15 -53.14
C ALA A 566 34.41 -4.90 -54.32
N SER A 567 33.87 -4.52 -55.48
CA SER A 567 34.65 -4.23 -56.68
C SER A 567 35.56 -3.00 -56.54
N LEU A 568 35.10 -1.96 -55.83
CA LEU A 568 35.84 -0.70 -55.64
C LEU A 568 37.00 -0.82 -54.66
N PHE A 569 36.84 -1.63 -53.60
CA PHE A 569 37.80 -1.74 -52.50
C PHE A 569 38.56 -3.08 -52.47
N GLY A 570 38.37 -3.94 -53.47
CA GLY A 570 39.10 -5.20 -53.61
C GLY A 570 38.69 -6.27 -52.60
N HIS A 571 37.43 -6.26 -52.15
CA HIS A 571 36.88 -7.26 -51.25
C HIS A 571 36.09 -8.34 -52.01
N SER A 572 35.82 -9.47 -51.36
CA SER A 572 34.91 -10.50 -51.87
C SER A 572 33.47 -10.17 -51.49
N GLN A 573 32.55 -10.07 -52.45
CA GLN A 573 31.12 -9.83 -52.18
C GLN A 573 30.55 -10.87 -51.21
N GLY A 574 30.89 -12.15 -51.39
CA GLY A 574 30.45 -13.23 -50.50
C GLY A 574 30.97 -13.10 -49.07
N ALA A 575 32.20 -12.61 -48.90
CA ALA A 575 32.77 -12.32 -47.58
C ALA A 575 32.05 -11.12 -46.92
N LEU A 576 31.75 -10.07 -47.70
CA LEU A 576 30.98 -8.92 -47.22
C LEU A 576 29.57 -9.33 -46.75
N LEU A 577 28.83 -10.06 -47.56
CA LEU A 577 27.50 -10.53 -47.20
C LEU A 577 27.52 -11.45 -45.98
N THR A 578 28.54 -12.31 -45.85
CA THR A 578 28.67 -13.21 -44.70
C THR A 578 28.92 -12.43 -43.41
N ALA A 579 29.80 -11.43 -43.43
CA ALA A 579 30.08 -10.58 -42.29
C ALA A 579 28.85 -9.76 -41.87
N LEU A 580 28.14 -9.14 -42.82
CA LEU A 580 26.92 -8.38 -42.52
C LEU A 580 25.84 -9.29 -41.91
N ARG A 581 25.62 -10.49 -42.49
CA ARG A 581 24.67 -11.48 -41.93
C ARG A 581 25.09 -11.95 -40.53
N ALA A 582 26.39 -12.08 -40.26
CA ALA A 582 26.89 -12.41 -38.94
C ALA A 582 26.59 -11.29 -37.93
N GLU A 583 26.88 -10.03 -38.27
CA GLU A 583 26.54 -8.87 -37.43
C GLU A 583 25.03 -8.79 -37.16
N SER A 584 24.18 -8.93 -38.18
CA SER A 584 22.72 -8.95 -37.99
C SER A 584 22.27 -10.09 -37.08
N ARG A 585 22.95 -11.24 -37.10
CA ARG A 585 22.65 -12.37 -36.21
C ARG A 585 23.09 -12.10 -34.77
N VAL A 586 24.29 -11.55 -34.56
CA VAL A 586 24.77 -11.12 -33.25
C VAL A 586 23.81 -10.09 -32.65
N PHE A 587 23.42 -9.09 -33.43
CA PHE A 587 22.46 -8.07 -33.03
C PHE A 587 21.11 -8.64 -32.61
N ARG A 588 20.52 -9.55 -33.40
CA ARG A 588 19.25 -10.20 -33.05
C ARG A 588 19.35 -11.09 -31.82
N GLN A 589 20.45 -11.82 -31.64
CA GLN A 589 20.67 -12.66 -30.46
C GLN A 589 20.85 -11.81 -29.20
N TRP A 590 21.56 -10.69 -29.32
CA TRP A 590 21.72 -9.72 -28.25
C TRP A 590 20.38 -9.08 -27.83
N LEU A 591 19.54 -8.66 -28.78
CA LEU A 591 18.19 -8.17 -28.49
C LEU A 591 17.26 -9.23 -27.85
N ALA A 592 17.50 -10.51 -28.15
CA ALA A 592 16.73 -11.61 -27.56
C ALA A 592 17.15 -11.94 -26.11
N GLY A 593 18.24 -11.34 -25.60
CA GLY A 593 18.70 -11.55 -24.23
C GLY A 593 19.15 -12.98 -23.92
N THR A 594 19.59 -13.74 -24.94
CA THR A 594 20.09 -15.11 -24.74
C THR A 594 21.46 -15.09 -24.06
N ASP A 595 21.72 -15.99 -23.10
CA ASP A 595 23.02 -16.12 -22.40
C ASP A 595 24.23 -16.24 -23.36
N ASP A 596 24.00 -16.75 -24.57
CA ASP A 596 24.99 -16.88 -25.64
C ASP A 596 25.41 -15.55 -26.30
N ALA A 597 24.74 -14.43 -26.01
CA ALA A 597 24.97 -13.15 -26.72
C ALA A 597 26.24 -12.41 -26.25
N THR A 598 26.59 -12.50 -24.97
CA THR A 598 27.73 -11.75 -24.39
C THR A 598 29.07 -12.13 -25.03
N PRO A 599 29.41 -13.42 -25.25
CA PRO A 599 30.61 -13.80 -25.98
C PRO A 599 30.62 -13.31 -27.43
N LEU A 600 29.44 -13.22 -28.06
CA LEU A 600 29.31 -12.81 -29.47
C LEU A 600 29.50 -11.31 -29.67
N LEU A 601 29.18 -10.48 -28.67
CA LEU A 601 29.51 -9.04 -28.70
C LEU A 601 31.02 -8.79 -28.77
N GLY A 602 31.83 -9.66 -28.16
CA GLY A 602 33.29 -9.56 -28.17
C GLY A 602 33.95 -9.81 -29.53
N ILE A 603 33.21 -10.36 -30.51
CA ILE A 603 33.67 -10.59 -31.89
C ILE A 603 32.93 -9.71 -32.92
N SER A 604 32.08 -8.78 -32.47
CA SER A 604 31.41 -7.83 -33.37
C SER A 604 32.44 -6.91 -34.03
N LEU A 605 32.26 -6.67 -35.32
CA LEU A 605 33.04 -5.75 -36.14
C LEU A 605 32.64 -4.28 -35.92
N ARG A 606 31.67 -3.98 -35.05
CA ARG A 606 31.17 -2.62 -34.85
C ARG A 606 32.24 -1.68 -34.29
N ASP A 607 32.43 -0.54 -34.96
CA ASP A 607 33.26 0.57 -34.49
C ASP A 607 32.41 1.55 -33.67
N GLY A 608 32.16 1.19 -32.42
CA GLY A 608 31.26 1.91 -31.53
C GLY A 608 30.44 0.95 -30.69
N THR A 609 29.35 1.44 -30.13
CA THR A 609 28.70 0.79 -29.00
C THR A 609 27.20 0.79 -29.21
N GLY A 610 26.59 -0.38 -29.06
CA GLY A 610 25.16 -0.56 -29.30
C GLY A 610 24.30 0.30 -28.38
N SER A 611 23.18 0.79 -28.90
CA SER A 611 22.13 1.40 -28.08
C SER A 611 21.68 0.42 -26.99
N ALA A 612 21.08 0.89 -25.90
CA ALA A 612 20.38 0.00 -24.99
C ALA A 612 19.24 -0.74 -25.72
N PRO A 613 18.91 -1.99 -25.35
CA PRO A 613 17.75 -2.69 -25.91
C PRO A 613 16.42 -1.94 -25.70
N ALA A 614 16.34 -1.07 -24.69
CA ALA A 614 15.19 -0.20 -24.46
C ALA A 614 14.92 0.81 -25.59
N GLY A 615 15.96 1.19 -26.35
CA GLY A 615 15.87 2.15 -27.46
C GLY A 615 15.71 1.51 -28.85
N ILE A 616 15.63 0.17 -28.92
CA ILE A 616 15.57 -0.58 -30.17
C ILE A 616 14.30 -1.45 -30.18
N THR A 617 13.46 -1.25 -31.19
CA THR A 617 12.26 -2.07 -31.39
C THR A 617 12.35 -2.83 -32.71
N ILE A 618 12.18 -4.15 -32.66
CA ILE A 618 11.84 -4.94 -33.85
C ILE A 618 10.33 -4.92 -33.98
N TRP A 619 9.82 -4.36 -35.09
CA TRP A 619 8.40 -4.09 -35.23
C TRP A 619 7.56 -5.37 -35.21
N GLN A 620 6.54 -5.32 -34.37
CA GLN A 620 5.33 -6.13 -34.40
C GLN A 620 4.17 -5.17 -34.21
N GLN A 621 2.96 -5.57 -34.59
CA GLN A 621 1.83 -4.65 -34.45
C GLN A 621 1.66 -4.25 -32.98
N ALA A 622 1.74 -2.94 -32.72
CA ALA A 622 1.84 -2.41 -31.36
C ALA A 622 0.63 -2.78 -30.50
N TRP A 623 0.88 -3.26 -29.30
CA TRP A 623 -0.12 -3.56 -28.27
C TRP A 623 0.45 -3.10 -26.93
N VAL A 624 -0.13 -2.04 -26.38
CA VAL A 624 0.32 -1.40 -25.13
C VAL A 624 -0.91 -1.23 -24.22
N PRO A 625 -1.35 -2.28 -23.51
CA PRO A 625 -2.51 -2.23 -22.61
C PRO A 625 -2.39 -1.05 -21.64
N LEU A 626 -3.41 -0.19 -21.60
CA LEU A 626 -3.37 1.05 -20.82
C LEU A 626 -4.61 1.21 -19.94
N TYR A 627 -5.80 1.01 -20.51
CA TYR A 627 -7.05 1.18 -19.78
C TYR A 627 -7.84 -0.13 -19.69
N LEU A 628 -8.54 -0.30 -18.58
CA LEU A 628 -9.61 -1.27 -18.41
C LEU A 628 -10.94 -0.53 -18.37
N GLU A 629 -11.80 -0.82 -19.32
CA GLU A 629 -13.19 -0.36 -19.31
C GLU A 629 -14.08 -1.48 -18.82
N TRP A 630 -14.95 -1.14 -17.87
CA TRP A 630 -15.80 -2.08 -17.18
C TRP A 630 -17.24 -1.59 -17.14
N GLU A 631 -18.18 -2.52 -17.16
CA GLU A 631 -19.61 -2.31 -16.92
C GLU A 631 -20.08 -3.32 -15.87
N LEU A 632 -20.64 -2.80 -14.78
CA LEU A 632 -21.14 -3.54 -13.64
C LEU A 632 -22.66 -3.34 -13.56
N ALA A 633 -23.40 -4.42 -13.72
CA ALA A 633 -24.81 -4.49 -13.35
C ALA A 633 -24.92 -4.87 -11.88
N VAL A 634 -25.52 -4.03 -11.06
CA VAL A 634 -25.66 -4.27 -9.61
C VAL A 634 -27.05 -3.89 -9.14
N ASP A 635 -27.60 -4.64 -8.20
CA ASP A 635 -28.71 -4.17 -7.37
C ASP A 635 -28.12 -3.61 -6.06
N PRO A 636 -27.92 -2.28 -5.94
CA PRO A 636 -27.25 -1.69 -4.79
C PRO A 636 -28.17 -1.47 -3.58
N ASN A 637 -29.48 -1.74 -3.73
CA ASN A 637 -30.51 -1.46 -2.72
C ASN A 637 -31.20 -2.75 -2.24
N ALA A 638 -30.50 -3.89 -2.25
CA ALA A 638 -31.00 -5.06 -1.54
C ALA A 638 -31.19 -4.68 -0.06
N PRO A 639 -32.30 -5.04 0.59
CA PRO A 639 -32.59 -4.57 1.95
C PRO A 639 -31.50 -5.05 2.92
N ASP A 640 -30.56 -4.18 3.28
CA ASP A 640 -29.44 -4.51 4.20
C ASP A 640 -29.96 -5.00 5.57
N ASP A 641 -31.21 -4.70 5.93
CA ASP A 641 -31.86 -5.17 7.18
C ASP A 641 -32.07 -6.69 7.19
N ALA A 642 -31.96 -7.35 6.03
CA ALA A 642 -32.03 -8.79 5.88
C ALA A 642 -30.65 -9.48 5.98
N TRP A 643 -29.55 -8.74 6.12
CA TRP A 643 -28.20 -9.30 6.14
C TRP A 643 -27.73 -9.57 7.58
N PRO A 644 -27.73 -10.84 8.04
CA PRO A 644 -27.25 -11.17 9.38
C PRO A 644 -25.77 -10.82 9.51
N LEU A 645 -25.39 -10.29 10.67
CA LEU A 645 -23.98 -10.08 11.02
C LEU A 645 -23.40 -11.42 11.49
N GLY A 646 -22.46 -11.98 10.73
CA GLY A 646 -21.69 -13.16 11.13
C GLY A 646 -20.57 -12.81 12.12
N GLU A 647 -19.53 -13.63 12.17
CA GLU A 647 -18.40 -13.43 13.10
C GLU A 647 -17.66 -12.11 12.88
N LEU A 648 -17.42 -11.75 11.62
CA LEU A 648 -16.62 -10.57 11.25
C LEU A 648 -17.39 -9.61 10.33
N ASP A 649 -18.24 -10.15 9.47
CA ASP A 649 -18.89 -9.42 8.40
C ASP A 649 -20.31 -9.94 8.13
N HIS A 650 -21.09 -9.19 7.38
CA HIS A 650 -22.46 -9.53 7.01
C HIS A 650 -22.50 -10.67 6.00
N GLU A 651 -23.34 -11.67 6.25
CA GLU A 651 -23.54 -12.81 5.36
C GLU A 651 -24.71 -12.58 4.40
N PRO A 652 -24.63 -13.07 3.15
CA PRO A 652 -25.71 -12.94 2.19
C PRO A 652 -26.95 -13.69 2.70
N PRO A 653 -28.15 -13.06 2.71
CA PRO A 653 -29.37 -13.76 3.13
C PRO A 653 -29.67 -14.95 2.21
N ALA A 654 -30.18 -16.04 2.79
CA ALA A 654 -30.43 -17.30 2.06
C ALA A 654 -31.33 -17.15 0.82
N GLY A 655 -32.19 -16.12 0.77
CA GLY A 655 -33.11 -15.81 -0.34
C GLY A 655 -32.67 -14.64 -1.23
N LEU A 656 -31.41 -14.17 -1.14
CA LEU A 656 -30.91 -13.07 -1.98
C LEU A 656 -30.93 -13.50 -3.45
N LEU A 657 -31.75 -12.84 -4.28
CA LEU A 657 -31.84 -13.09 -5.72
C LEU A 657 -31.62 -11.77 -6.48
N PRO A 658 -31.04 -11.81 -7.68
CA PRO A 658 -30.92 -10.62 -8.52
C PRO A 658 -32.31 -10.13 -8.95
N ASP A 659 -32.62 -8.86 -8.72
CA ASP A 659 -33.85 -8.21 -9.20
C ASP A 659 -33.53 -7.32 -10.42
N PRO A 660 -33.93 -7.73 -11.64
CA PRO A 660 -33.72 -6.93 -12.85
C PRO A 660 -34.37 -5.55 -12.78
N ALA A 661 -35.45 -5.37 -12.02
CA ALA A 661 -36.15 -4.09 -11.91
C ALA A 661 -35.40 -3.07 -11.04
N ARG A 662 -34.48 -3.53 -10.18
CA ARG A 662 -33.65 -2.69 -9.30
C ARG A 662 -32.20 -2.55 -9.78
N THR A 663 -31.83 -3.34 -10.78
CA THR A 663 -30.47 -3.37 -11.32
C THR A 663 -30.11 -2.03 -11.96
N VAL A 664 -28.97 -1.48 -11.54
CA VAL A 664 -28.36 -0.26 -12.09
C VAL A 664 -27.07 -0.65 -12.80
N LEU A 665 -26.82 -0.03 -13.94
CA LEU A 665 -25.56 -0.18 -14.67
C LEU A 665 -24.61 0.96 -14.29
N PHE A 666 -23.44 0.59 -13.82
CA PHE A 666 -22.30 1.50 -13.67
C PHE A 666 -21.25 1.12 -14.70
N SER A 667 -20.69 2.13 -15.38
CA SER A 667 -19.55 1.95 -16.26
C SER A 667 -18.39 2.82 -15.82
N GLY A 668 -17.17 2.40 -16.06
CA GLY A 668 -15.98 3.17 -15.73
C GLY A 668 -14.80 2.80 -16.61
N ARG A 669 -13.76 3.64 -16.55
CA ARG A 669 -12.46 3.41 -17.18
C ARG A 669 -11.39 3.62 -16.12
N SER A 670 -10.55 2.61 -15.94
CA SER A 670 -9.51 2.57 -14.92
C SER A 670 -8.15 2.37 -15.58
N LEU A 671 -7.10 2.97 -15.04
CA LEU A 671 -5.75 2.79 -15.56
C LEU A 671 -5.19 1.43 -15.12
N LEU A 672 -4.68 0.66 -16.08
CA LEU A 672 -3.95 -0.57 -15.79
C LEU A 672 -2.57 -0.23 -15.23
N ASN A 673 -2.26 -0.78 -14.06
CA ASN A 673 -0.96 -0.63 -13.41
C ASN A 673 -0.38 -1.99 -13.01
N SER A 674 0.84 -2.00 -12.50
CA SER A 674 1.57 -3.22 -12.14
C SER A 674 1.74 -3.41 -10.64
N ALA A 675 0.83 -2.85 -9.84
CA ALA A 675 0.95 -2.83 -8.39
C ALA A 675 1.05 -4.24 -7.80
N SER A 676 0.21 -5.19 -8.23
CA SER A 676 0.29 -6.57 -7.70
C SER A 676 1.54 -7.33 -8.12
N ALA A 677 2.07 -7.07 -9.31
CA ALA A 677 3.31 -7.70 -9.78
C ALA A 677 4.49 -7.28 -8.89
N ARG A 678 4.64 -5.96 -8.67
CA ARG A 678 5.67 -5.39 -7.77
C ARG A 678 5.43 -5.81 -6.31
N GLY A 679 4.20 -5.70 -5.83
CA GLY A 679 3.83 -6.04 -4.46
C GLY A 679 4.14 -7.50 -4.12
N LEU A 680 3.89 -8.44 -5.04
CA LEU A 680 4.29 -9.83 -4.85
C LEU A 680 5.82 -9.99 -4.81
N ALA A 681 6.55 -9.39 -5.75
CA ALA A 681 8.01 -9.45 -5.78
C ALA A 681 8.64 -8.86 -4.51
N ASP A 682 8.15 -7.71 -4.06
CA ASP A 682 8.60 -7.04 -2.84
C ASP A 682 8.28 -7.86 -1.59
N ARG A 683 7.14 -8.56 -1.57
CA ARG A 683 6.79 -9.47 -0.48
C ARG A 683 7.70 -10.68 -0.41
N VAL A 684 7.98 -11.31 -1.55
CA VAL A 684 8.93 -12.42 -1.61
C VAL A 684 10.32 -11.96 -1.17
N ARG A 685 10.78 -10.78 -1.61
CA ARG A 685 12.07 -10.21 -1.20
C ARG A 685 12.13 -9.92 0.30
N ALA A 686 11.07 -9.34 0.88
CA ALA A 686 11.01 -9.06 2.32
C ALA A 686 10.99 -10.35 3.15
N PHE A 687 10.26 -11.37 2.69
CA PHE A 687 10.24 -12.69 3.33
C PHE A 687 11.64 -13.33 3.31
N LEU A 688 12.30 -13.35 2.15
CA LEU A 688 13.65 -13.90 2.01
C LEU A 688 14.68 -13.13 2.84
N SER A 689 14.57 -11.80 2.95
CA SER A 689 15.44 -11.02 3.83
C SER A 689 15.29 -11.41 5.29
N THR A 690 14.05 -11.66 5.74
CA THR A 690 13.77 -12.12 7.11
C THR A 690 14.32 -13.53 7.33
N GLU A 691 14.18 -14.39 6.31
CA GLU A 691 14.68 -15.75 6.34
C GLU A 691 16.21 -15.81 6.38
N ASP A 692 16.90 -15.00 5.57
CA ASP A 692 18.37 -14.90 5.58
C ASP A 692 18.87 -14.48 6.97
N GLU A 693 18.17 -13.57 7.66
CA GLU A 693 18.48 -13.20 9.06
C GLU A 693 18.26 -14.36 10.03
N LEU A 694 17.21 -15.17 9.83
CA LEU A 694 16.94 -16.35 10.65
C LEU A 694 17.96 -17.47 10.40
N ASP A 695 18.37 -17.69 9.16
CA ASP A 695 19.40 -18.66 8.78
C ASP A 695 20.74 -18.31 9.44
N LEU A 696 21.13 -17.03 9.44
CA LEU A 696 22.32 -16.56 10.16
C LEU A 696 22.24 -16.84 11.67
N ALA A 697 21.03 -16.87 12.23
CA ALA A 697 20.79 -17.23 13.62
C ALA A 697 20.57 -18.74 13.86
N GLY A 698 20.69 -19.59 12.82
CA GLY A 698 20.44 -21.04 12.88
C GLY A 698 18.97 -21.42 13.08
N LYS A 699 18.05 -20.53 12.69
CA LYS A 699 16.58 -20.65 12.87
C LYS A 699 15.81 -20.56 11.55
N GLY A 700 16.47 -20.87 10.42
CA GLY A 700 15.83 -21.00 9.12
C GLY A 700 14.60 -21.89 9.15
N ARG A 701 13.58 -21.48 8.43
CA ARG A 701 12.27 -22.12 8.27
C ARG A 701 12.14 -22.83 6.93
N ILE A 702 12.87 -22.43 5.89
CA ILE A 702 12.83 -23.02 4.55
C ILE A 702 14.20 -23.55 4.13
N ALA A 703 14.21 -24.45 3.15
CA ALA A 703 15.44 -24.98 2.58
C ALA A 703 16.04 -24.01 1.53
N ASP A 704 17.36 -24.04 1.36
CA ASP A 704 18.12 -23.21 0.41
C ASP A 704 17.59 -23.33 -1.04
N ASP A 705 17.13 -24.51 -1.45
CA ASP A 705 16.60 -24.73 -2.80
C ASP A 705 15.24 -24.03 -3.02
N VAL A 706 14.41 -23.96 -1.98
CA VAL A 706 13.15 -23.21 -1.98
C VAL A 706 13.45 -21.71 -1.96
N ALA A 707 14.40 -21.27 -1.15
CA ALA A 707 14.86 -19.88 -1.14
C ALA A 707 15.37 -19.45 -2.52
N ALA A 708 16.16 -20.29 -3.19
CA ALA A 708 16.63 -20.03 -4.55
C ALA A 708 15.49 -19.93 -5.58
N LYS A 709 14.48 -20.82 -5.50
CA LYS A 709 13.27 -20.74 -6.36
C LYS A 709 12.47 -19.47 -6.11
N LEU A 710 12.32 -19.06 -4.85
CA LEU A 710 11.63 -17.81 -4.49
C LEU A 710 12.42 -16.57 -4.95
N ARG A 711 13.75 -16.59 -4.90
CA ARG A 711 14.59 -15.52 -5.48
C ARG A 711 14.35 -15.42 -6.98
N GLY A 712 14.36 -16.56 -7.70
CA GLY A 712 14.00 -16.60 -9.12
C GLY A 712 12.59 -16.05 -9.39
N LEU A 713 11.60 -16.50 -8.61
CA LEU A 713 10.23 -16.01 -8.69
C LEU A 713 10.13 -14.50 -8.41
N SER A 714 10.92 -13.93 -7.51
CA SER A 714 10.88 -12.49 -7.22
C SER A 714 11.32 -11.63 -8.42
N VAL A 715 12.33 -12.10 -9.16
CA VAL A 715 12.82 -11.46 -10.38
C VAL A 715 11.77 -11.59 -11.49
N GLU A 716 11.25 -12.81 -11.69
CA GLU A 716 10.21 -13.08 -12.68
C GLU A 716 8.89 -12.35 -12.37
N ALA A 717 8.48 -12.28 -11.09
CA ALA A 717 7.24 -11.68 -10.64
C ALA A 717 7.21 -10.16 -10.88
N GLY A 718 8.35 -9.47 -10.72
CA GLY A 718 8.47 -8.04 -11.02
C GLY A 718 8.20 -7.72 -12.50
N GLN A 719 8.51 -8.67 -13.37
CA GLN A 719 8.30 -8.61 -14.83
C GLN A 719 7.10 -9.43 -15.31
N ALA A 720 6.36 -10.06 -14.40
CA ALA A 720 5.25 -10.92 -14.76
C ALA A 720 4.18 -10.11 -15.50
N ASP A 721 3.52 -10.80 -16.43
CA ASP A 721 2.37 -10.28 -17.18
C ASP A 721 1.13 -10.29 -16.30
N LEU A 722 1.16 -9.44 -15.27
CA LEU A 722 0.12 -9.18 -14.28
C LEU A 722 -0.16 -7.69 -14.28
N LEU A 723 -1.42 -7.34 -14.56
CA LEU A 723 -1.92 -5.97 -14.54
C LEU A 723 -3.12 -5.86 -13.61
N THR A 724 -3.26 -4.71 -12.99
CA THR A 724 -4.31 -4.44 -12.01
C THR A 724 -5.04 -3.14 -12.29
N ALA A 725 -6.34 -3.13 -12.02
CA ALA A 725 -7.21 -1.96 -12.16
C ALA A 725 -8.40 -2.08 -11.20
N GLY A 726 -8.76 -1.00 -10.53
CA GLY A 726 -9.95 -0.95 -9.67
C GLY A 726 -11.23 -0.74 -10.46
N LEU A 727 -12.38 -0.95 -9.83
CA LEU A 727 -13.66 -0.37 -10.26
C LEU A 727 -13.72 1.13 -9.93
N ASP A 728 -12.69 1.87 -10.34
CA ASP A 728 -12.41 3.24 -9.92
C ASP A 728 -13.62 4.16 -10.12
N GLY A 729 -14.07 4.80 -9.05
CA GLY A 729 -15.19 5.72 -9.08
C GLY A 729 -16.56 5.06 -8.87
N LEU A 730 -16.62 3.76 -8.55
CA LEU A 730 -17.88 3.08 -8.21
C LEU A 730 -18.50 3.69 -6.95
N ARG A 731 -17.72 3.89 -5.88
CA ARG A 731 -18.20 4.54 -4.65
C ARG A 731 -18.69 5.97 -4.91
N GLU A 732 -17.95 6.75 -5.69
CA GLU A 732 -18.34 8.11 -6.08
C GLU A 732 -19.67 8.13 -6.83
N ARG A 733 -19.86 7.21 -7.79
CA ARG A 733 -21.13 7.05 -8.53
C ARG A 733 -22.28 6.62 -7.63
N LEU A 734 -22.01 5.74 -6.66
CA LEU A 734 -23.00 5.36 -5.65
C LEU A 734 -23.39 6.57 -4.79
N LEU A 735 -22.45 7.45 -4.44
CA LEU A 735 -22.73 8.73 -3.77
C LEU A 735 -23.34 9.80 -4.71
N GLY A 736 -23.60 9.45 -5.97
CA GLY A 736 -24.25 10.31 -6.96
C GLY A 736 -23.32 11.36 -7.57
N TYR A 737 -21.99 11.22 -7.46
CA TYR A 737 -21.01 12.06 -8.13
C TYR A 737 -20.72 11.57 -9.55
N SER A 738 -20.47 12.51 -10.47
CA SER A 738 -19.85 12.15 -11.75
C SER A 738 -18.40 11.73 -11.53
N THR A 739 -17.91 10.75 -12.30
CA THR A 739 -16.49 10.38 -12.32
C THR A 739 -15.66 11.29 -13.22
N ASP A 740 -16.27 12.30 -13.84
CA ASP A 740 -15.56 13.38 -14.51
C ASP A 740 -14.74 14.12 -13.43
N ILE A 741 -13.48 13.72 -13.26
CA ILE A 741 -12.56 14.51 -12.47
C ILE A 741 -12.44 15.84 -13.21
N ALA A 742 -12.86 16.93 -12.57
CA ALA A 742 -12.59 18.25 -13.08
C ALA A 742 -11.07 18.44 -13.05
N TYR A 743 -10.48 18.58 -14.23
CA TYR A 743 -9.09 19.03 -14.36
C TYR A 743 -8.89 20.34 -13.58
N GLY A 744 -7.83 20.41 -12.76
CA GLY A 744 -7.46 21.62 -12.02
C GLY A 744 -7.91 21.72 -10.55
N GLY A 745 -8.28 20.61 -9.89
CA GLY A 745 -8.53 20.60 -8.43
C GLY A 745 -9.92 21.13 -8.01
N GLU A 746 -10.81 21.34 -8.98
CA GLU A 746 -12.20 21.74 -8.73
C GLU A 746 -13.03 20.54 -8.19
N PRO A 747 -13.93 20.77 -7.22
CA PRO A 747 -14.71 19.69 -6.61
C PRO A 747 -15.70 19.07 -7.61
N ARG A 748 -15.86 17.73 -7.52
CA ARG A 748 -16.82 16.96 -8.34
C ARG A 748 -18.25 17.47 -8.11
N GLN A 749 -19.03 17.57 -9.18
CA GLN A 749 -20.46 17.90 -9.07
C GLN A 749 -21.32 16.63 -9.02
N PRO A 750 -22.35 16.58 -8.16
CA PRO A 750 -23.27 15.47 -8.13
C PRO A 750 -24.22 15.52 -9.34
N SER A 751 -24.56 14.35 -9.87
CA SER A 751 -25.48 14.14 -10.99
C SER A 751 -26.71 13.31 -10.62
N ALA A 752 -26.73 12.72 -9.42
CA ALA A 752 -27.85 11.92 -8.91
C ALA A 752 -27.92 11.98 -7.37
N PRO A 753 -29.05 11.60 -6.75
CA PRO A 753 -29.12 11.38 -5.30
C PRO A 753 -28.13 10.30 -4.84
N PRO A 754 -27.52 10.44 -3.64
CA PRO A 754 -26.59 9.47 -3.12
C PRO A 754 -27.33 8.19 -2.70
N ARG A 755 -26.62 7.07 -2.80
CA ARG A 755 -26.93 5.77 -2.19
C ARG A 755 -25.95 5.60 -1.03
N PRO A 756 -26.34 5.99 0.20
CA PRO A 756 -25.40 6.06 1.32
C PRO A 756 -24.85 4.70 1.74
N THR A 757 -25.60 3.62 1.50
CA THR A 757 -25.15 2.24 1.69
C THR A 757 -25.09 1.49 0.36
N ARG A 758 -24.20 0.51 0.25
CA ARG A 758 -24.16 -0.48 -0.83
C ARG A 758 -24.41 -1.87 -0.25
N ALA A 759 -25.36 -2.62 -0.84
CA ALA A 759 -25.61 -4.02 -0.53
C ALA A 759 -26.29 -4.73 -1.71
N GLY A 760 -25.91 -5.97 -2.01
CA GLY A 760 -26.59 -6.80 -3.01
C GLY A 760 -25.67 -7.67 -3.87
N LEU A 761 -26.15 -8.01 -5.05
CA LEU A 761 -25.43 -8.80 -6.04
C LEU A 761 -25.04 -7.94 -7.24
N GLY A 762 -23.82 -8.15 -7.75
CA GLY A 762 -23.28 -7.50 -8.93
C GLY A 762 -22.76 -8.51 -9.95
N ARG A 763 -22.83 -8.17 -11.24
CA ARG A 763 -22.28 -8.95 -12.34
C ARG A 763 -21.57 -8.03 -13.32
N ILE A 764 -20.35 -8.40 -13.72
CA ILE A 764 -19.65 -7.74 -14.82
C ILE A 764 -20.33 -8.15 -16.13
N THR A 765 -20.92 -7.17 -16.83
CA THR A 765 -21.62 -7.39 -18.10
C THR A 765 -20.69 -7.17 -19.29
N ARG A 766 -19.76 -6.22 -19.17
CA ARG A 766 -18.76 -5.89 -20.20
C ARG A 766 -17.43 -5.59 -19.54
N LEU A 767 -16.36 -6.13 -20.12
CA LEU A 767 -14.99 -5.85 -19.72
C LEU A 767 -14.12 -5.80 -20.99
N ARG A 768 -13.50 -4.67 -21.28
CA ARG A 768 -12.54 -4.56 -22.40
C ARG A 768 -11.29 -3.81 -21.99
N VAL A 769 -10.15 -4.28 -22.49
CA VAL A 769 -8.87 -3.59 -22.39
C VAL A 769 -8.71 -2.69 -23.60
N VAL A 770 -8.24 -1.46 -23.38
CA VAL A 770 -7.91 -0.50 -24.42
C VAL A 770 -6.42 -0.16 -24.33
N ASP A 771 -5.74 -0.20 -25.47
CA ASP A 771 -4.32 0.10 -25.56
C ASP A 771 -4.04 1.60 -25.84
N ALA A 772 -2.76 1.99 -25.77
CA ALA A 772 -2.29 3.36 -26.04
C ALA A 772 -2.68 3.95 -27.41
N PHE A 773 -2.99 3.09 -28.41
CA PHE A 773 -3.40 3.48 -29.76
C PHE A 773 -4.93 3.37 -29.94
N GLY A 774 -5.68 3.10 -28.87
CA GLY A 774 -7.13 2.92 -28.87
C GLY A 774 -7.59 1.52 -29.34
N ARG A 775 -6.68 0.57 -29.61
CA ARG A 775 -7.07 -0.79 -29.98
C ARG A 775 -7.73 -1.47 -28.79
N THR A 776 -8.73 -2.30 -29.05
CA THR A 776 -9.50 -2.96 -27.99
C THR A 776 -9.28 -4.48 -27.97
N LEU A 777 -9.46 -5.05 -26.78
CA LEU A 777 -9.56 -6.48 -26.52
C LEU A 777 -10.71 -6.72 -25.52
N THR A 778 -11.81 -7.30 -25.99
CA THR A 778 -12.93 -7.69 -25.14
C THR A 778 -12.57 -8.95 -24.35
N LEU A 779 -12.64 -8.86 -23.02
CA LEU A 779 -12.36 -9.97 -22.10
C LEU A 779 -13.66 -10.62 -21.62
N VAL A 780 -14.66 -9.79 -21.30
CA VAL A 780 -15.99 -10.24 -20.92
C VAL A 780 -17.01 -9.52 -21.80
N ASP A 781 -17.83 -10.32 -22.46
CA ASP A 781 -19.13 -9.94 -22.98
C ASP A 781 -20.17 -10.91 -22.42
N ASN A 782 -21.46 -10.72 -22.72
CA ASN A 782 -22.52 -11.57 -22.19
C ASN A 782 -22.36 -13.08 -22.51
N ALA A 783 -21.42 -13.49 -23.38
CA ALA A 783 -21.14 -14.87 -23.76
C ALA A 783 -19.81 -15.42 -23.20
N ALA A 784 -18.96 -14.59 -22.60
CA ALA A 784 -17.64 -14.95 -22.10
C ALA A 784 -17.67 -15.57 -20.68
N PRO A 785 -16.65 -16.37 -20.29
CA PRO A 785 -16.57 -16.91 -18.93
C PRO A 785 -16.42 -15.79 -17.90
N ALA A 786 -17.09 -15.97 -16.75
CA ALA A 786 -17.02 -15.05 -15.63
C ALA A 786 -15.60 -14.97 -15.04
N PRO A 787 -15.20 -13.82 -14.45
CA PRO A 787 -13.94 -13.71 -13.74
C PRO A 787 -13.88 -14.66 -12.53
N TYR A 788 -12.67 -15.03 -12.11
CA TYR A 788 -12.44 -15.75 -10.85
C TYR A 788 -12.73 -14.81 -9.68
N LEU A 789 -13.73 -15.14 -8.87
CA LEU A 789 -14.16 -14.31 -7.75
C LEU A 789 -13.48 -14.75 -6.46
N ALA A 790 -12.89 -13.78 -5.74
CA ALA A 790 -12.34 -14.01 -4.42
C ALA A 790 -13.43 -14.40 -3.42
N ARG A 791 -13.10 -15.28 -2.48
CA ARG A 791 -13.96 -15.81 -1.41
C ARG A 791 -14.77 -14.73 -0.70
N ALA A 792 -14.17 -13.57 -0.45
CA ALA A 792 -14.83 -12.45 0.24
C ALA A 792 -16.05 -11.88 -0.50
N ILE A 793 -16.06 -11.97 -1.85
CA ILE A 793 -17.12 -11.44 -2.72
C ILE A 793 -17.77 -12.53 -3.58
N ARG A 794 -17.44 -13.80 -3.39
CA ARG A 794 -18.00 -14.90 -4.19
C ARG A 794 -19.39 -15.24 -3.65
N ALA A 795 -20.35 -15.44 -4.55
CA ALA A 795 -21.62 -16.05 -4.17
C ALA A 795 -21.45 -17.56 -3.99
N ASP A 796 -21.87 -18.12 -2.86
CA ASP A 796 -21.72 -19.55 -2.56
C ASP A 796 -22.74 -20.44 -3.29
N ARG A 797 -23.78 -19.85 -3.87
CA ARG A 797 -24.84 -20.60 -4.54
C ARG A 797 -24.52 -20.88 -6.03
N PRO A 798 -24.78 -22.10 -6.53
CA PRO A 798 -24.54 -22.45 -7.94
C PRO A 798 -25.34 -21.62 -8.96
N ASP A 799 -26.57 -21.21 -8.64
CA ASP A 799 -27.43 -20.37 -9.50
C ASP A 799 -26.97 -18.91 -9.55
N GLN A 800 -26.00 -18.53 -8.72
CA GLN A 800 -25.36 -17.21 -8.67
C GLN A 800 -23.90 -17.26 -9.14
N ALA A 801 -23.52 -18.33 -9.85
CA ALA A 801 -22.17 -18.49 -10.38
C ALA A 801 -21.76 -17.26 -11.22
N GLY A 802 -20.60 -16.68 -10.90
CA GLY A 802 -20.09 -15.49 -11.56
C GLY A 802 -20.69 -14.15 -11.08
N MET A 803 -21.54 -14.15 -10.06
CA MET A 803 -22.00 -12.94 -9.38
C MET A 803 -21.13 -12.59 -8.18
N ALA A 804 -20.75 -11.31 -8.08
CA ALA A 804 -20.04 -10.74 -6.95
C ALA A 804 -21.03 -10.26 -5.88
N VAL A 805 -20.80 -10.65 -4.63
CA VAL A 805 -21.54 -10.22 -3.45
C VAL A 805 -20.96 -8.91 -2.95
N LEU A 806 -21.77 -7.84 -2.99
CA LEU A 806 -21.46 -6.57 -2.35
C LEU A 806 -22.11 -6.56 -0.97
N ARG A 807 -21.31 -6.82 0.06
CA ARG A 807 -21.78 -6.80 1.45
C ARG A 807 -22.15 -5.38 1.90
N PRO A 808 -23.07 -5.22 2.86
CA PRO A 808 -23.45 -3.93 3.43
C PRO A 808 -22.25 -3.08 3.85
N ARG A 809 -22.11 -1.89 3.24
CA ARG A 809 -21.09 -0.87 3.60
C ARG A 809 -21.67 0.53 3.50
N ILE A 810 -21.19 1.44 4.34
CA ILE A 810 -21.48 2.88 4.23
C ILE A 810 -20.48 3.48 3.24
N ASN A 811 -20.97 4.05 2.14
CA ASN A 811 -20.11 4.62 1.09
C ASN A 811 -19.42 5.92 1.52
N GLN A 812 -20.05 6.68 2.41
CA GLN A 812 -19.46 7.86 3.04
C GLN A 812 -18.42 7.46 4.10
N PRO A 813 -17.29 8.17 4.25
CA PRO A 813 -16.35 7.90 5.33
C PRO A 813 -17.05 7.87 6.69
N ALA A 814 -16.84 6.80 7.44
CA ALA A 814 -17.48 6.55 8.73
C ALA A 814 -16.50 5.93 9.72
N ARG A 815 -16.81 6.00 11.02
CA ARG A 815 -15.99 5.40 12.08
C ARG A 815 -16.84 4.83 13.19
N LEU A 816 -16.42 3.67 13.69
CA LEU A 816 -16.97 3.06 14.89
C LEU A 816 -16.10 3.46 16.08
N LEU A 817 -16.69 4.21 17.00
CA LEU A 817 -16.03 4.67 18.21
C LEU A 817 -16.47 3.79 19.38
N LEU A 818 -15.55 2.98 19.89
CA LEU A 818 -15.62 2.39 21.22
C LEU A 818 -14.63 3.15 22.09
N ARG A 819 -15.11 3.90 23.08
CA ARG A 819 -14.29 4.79 23.92
C ARG A 819 -14.47 4.44 25.39
N LEU A 820 -13.37 4.27 26.11
CA LEU A 820 -13.40 4.12 27.57
C LEU A 820 -13.62 5.50 28.20
N THR A 821 -14.48 5.61 29.20
CA THR A 821 -14.93 6.88 29.78
C THR A 821 -14.87 6.89 31.30
N ASP A 822 -14.86 8.08 31.90
CA ASP A 822 -14.90 8.27 33.35
C ASP A 822 -16.17 7.64 33.93
N PRO A 823 -16.09 6.79 34.98
CA PRO A 823 -17.25 6.28 35.68
C PRO A 823 -18.15 7.36 36.25
N ILE A 824 -17.64 8.55 36.57
CA ILE A 824 -18.41 9.67 37.13
C ILE A 824 -19.13 10.46 36.03
N ASP A 825 -18.45 10.71 34.91
CA ASP A 825 -18.93 11.55 33.81
C ASP A 825 -18.63 10.89 32.45
N ASP A 826 -19.65 10.27 31.87
CA ASP A 826 -19.52 9.51 30.61
C ASP A 826 -19.15 10.40 29.39
N THR A 827 -19.12 11.73 29.54
CA THR A 827 -18.64 12.66 28.50
C THR A 827 -17.11 12.81 28.48
N ARG A 828 -16.42 12.40 29.55
CA ARG A 828 -14.97 12.48 29.68
C ARG A 828 -14.32 11.17 29.27
N GLU A 829 -13.50 11.21 28.22
CA GLU A 829 -12.72 10.04 27.78
C GLU A 829 -11.61 9.72 28.80
N ALA A 830 -11.40 8.43 29.05
CA ALA A 830 -10.32 7.94 29.87
C ALA A 830 -8.96 8.37 29.29
N SER A 831 -8.05 8.76 30.17
CA SER A 831 -6.75 9.28 29.78
C SER A 831 -5.71 9.03 30.86
N VAL A 832 -4.46 8.84 30.44
CA VAL A 832 -3.30 8.82 31.31
C VAL A 832 -2.59 10.14 31.11
N ASP A 833 -2.72 11.07 32.06
CA ASP A 833 -1.85 12.24 32.12
C ASP A 833 -0.66 11.91 33.03
N GLN A 834 0.53 11.83 32.43
CA GLN A 834 1.77 11.56 33.16
C GLN A 834 2.33 12.82 33.84
N THR A 835 1.69 13.99 33.66
CA THR A 835 2.05 15.23 34.34
C THR A 835 0.91 15.74 35.22
N PRO A 836 1.11 15.97 36.53
CA PRO A 836 0.08 16.54 37.38
C PRO A 836 -0.06 18.04 37.08
N ALA A 837 -0.94 18.41 36.15
CA ALA A 837 -1.43 19.79 36.05
C ALA A 837 -2.53 20.01 37.11
N PRO A 838 -2.69 21.22 37.67
CA PRO A 838 -3.76 21.51 38.63
C PRO A 838 -5.12 21.36 37.93
N GLY A 839 -5.85 20.29 38.22
CA GLY A 839 -7.19 20.00 37.68
C GLY A 839 -7.26 18.94 36.57
N GLY A 840 -6.14 18.41 36.09
CA GLY A 840 -6.10 17.33 35.09
C GLY A 840 -5.44 16.07 35.66
N GLY A 841 -6.17 15.29 36.45
CA GLY A 841 -5.71 13.97 36.90
C GLY A 841 -5.94 12.90 35.82
N SER A 842 -5.16 11.80 35.88
CA SER A 842 -5.45 10.58 35.12
C SER A 842 -6.90 10.14 35.34
N ILE A 843 -7.62 9.86 34.26
CA ILE A 843 -9.01 9.41 34.28
C ILE A 843 -9.02 7.91 34.03
N SER A 844 -9.28 7.14 35.09
CA SER A 844 -9.46 5.69 34.99
C SER A 844 -10.89 5.36 34.56
N PRO A 845 -11.10 4.43 33.61
CA PRO A 845 -12.43 3.97 33.23
C PRO A 845 -12.99 2.87 34.15
N VAL A 846 -12.20 2.43 35.14
CA VAL A 846 -12.56 1.33 36.05
C VAL A 846 -13.53 1.84 37.13
N ALA A 847 -14.74 1.29 37.14
CA ALA A 847 -15.79 1.59 38.12
C ALA A 847 -15.75 0.67 39.36
N GLY A 848 -14.98 -0.42 39.30
CA GLY A 848 -14.77 -1.36 40.39
C GLY A 848 -14.24 -2.70 39.89
N TRP A 849 -13.98 -3.62 40.81
CA TRP A 849 -13.50 -4.97 40.48
C TRP A 849 -14.41 -6.03 41.06
N LEU A 850 -14.51 -7.14 40.34
CA LEU A 850 -15.19 -8.36 40.76
C LEU A 850 -14.15 -9.47 40.92
N LEU A 851 -14.34 -10.30 41.93
CA LEU A 851 -13.65 -11.58 42.06
C LEU A 851 -14.71 -12.69 42.14
N PRO A 852 -14.99 -13.38 41.02
CA PRO A 852 -15.93 -14.49 40.98
C PRO A 852 -15.41 -15.68 41.79
N ASP A 853 -16.26 -16.24 42.64
CA ASP A 853 -16.04 -17.51 43.32
C ASP A 853 -17.08 -18.53 42.84
N PRO A 854 -16.79 -19.25 41.73
CA PRO A 854 -17.72 -20.22 41.18
C PRO A 854 -17.90 -21.45 42.09
N ALA A 855 -16.99 -21.73 43.01
CA ALA A 855 -17.08 -22.86 43.94
C ALA A 855 -18.13 -22.59 45.03
N ASP A 856 -18.12 -21.38 45.60
CA ASP A 856 -19.09 -20.97 46.62
C ASP A 856 -20.36 -20.32 46.04
N GLY A 857 -20.42 -20.14 44.71
CA GLY A 857 -21.54 -19.48 44.04
C GLY A 857 -21.72 -18.05 44.52
N ALA A 858 -20.61 -17.34 44.66
CA ALA A 858 -20.53 -15.97 45.18
C ALA A 858 -19.64 -15.09 44.28
N VAL A 859 -19.74 -13.77 44.45
CA VAL A 859 -18.82 -12.81 43.82
C VAL A 859 -18.45 -11.74 44.84
N GLU A 860 -17.16 -11.54 45.05
CA GLU A 860 -16.63 -10.44 45.88
C GLU A 860 -16.49 -9.17 45.03
N LEU A 861 -16.75 -8.02 45.64
CA LEU A 861 -16.73 -6.70 45.03
C LEU A 861 -15.68 -5.82 45.73
N PHE A 862 -14.91 -5.09 44.92
CA PHE A 862 -13.87 -4.17 45.36
C PHE A 862 -14.05 -2.80 44.69
N ASP A 863 -13.58 -1.75 45.35
CA ASP A 863 -13.58 -0.40 44.80
C ASP A 863 -12.52 -0.25 43.69
N PRO A 864 -12.52 0.84 42.90
CA PRO A 864 -11.54 1.05 41.83
C PRO A 864 -10.07 0.97 42.27
N ASP A 865 -9.78 1.23 43.55
CA ASP A 865 -8.44 1.24 44.13
C ASP A 865 -8.01 -0.15 44.65
N GLY A 866 -8.91 -1.13 44.63
CA GLY A 866 -8.69 -2.52 45.03
C GLY A 866 -9.12 -2.85 46.47
N ALA A 867 -9.80 -1.93 47.17
CA ALA A 867 -10.24 -2.16 48.55
C ALA A 867 -11.54 -2.98 48.62
N PRO A 868 -11.67 -3.91 49.58
CA PRO A 868 -12.84 -4.79 49.69
C PRO A 868 -14.10 -4.03 50.11
N LEU A 869 -15.22 -4.26 49.40
CA LEU A 869 -16.52 -3.65 49.69
C LEU A 869 -17.50 -4.65 50.30
N GLY A 870 -17.58 -5.86 49.75
CA GLY A 870 -18.48 -6.93 50.18
C GLY A 870 -18.67 -7.98 49.11
N GLN A 871 -19.67 -8.84 49.26
CA GLN A 871 -19.95 -9.93 48.33
C GLN A 871 -21.45 -10.12 48.09
N LEU A 872 -21.80 -10.61 46.91
CA LEU A 872 -23.11 -11.19 46.62
C LEU A 872 -23.00 -12.70 46.76
N ALA A 873 -23.87 -13.29 47.58
CA ALA A 873 -23.90 -14.72 47.83
C ALA A 873 -25.33 -15.22 48.04
N HIS A 874 -25.51 -16.53 47.97
CA HIS A 874 -26.78 -17.16 48.31
C HIS A 874 -26.93 -17.32 49.83
N ASP A 875 -28.03 -16.83 50.37
CA ASP A 875 -28.45 -17.09 51.75
C ASP A 875 -28.70 -18.59 51.95
N SER A 876 -28.10 -19.16 53.00
CA SER A 876 -28.10 -20.60 53.23
C SER A 876 -29.47 -21.18 53.56
N LEU A 877 -30.42 -20.37 54.05
CA LEU A 877 -31.79 -20.83 54.36
C LEU A 877 -32.74 -20.62 53.19
N SER A 878 -32.78 -19.41 52.65
CA SER A 878 -33.81 -19.00 51.68
C SER A 878 -33.40 -19.21 50.21
N GLY A 879 -32.12 -19.48 49.94
CA GLY A 879 -31.57 -19.52 48.58
C GLY A 879 -31.64 -18.15 47.87
N ALA A 880 -31.91 -17.07 48.61
CA ALA A 880 -31.93 -15.71 48.14
C ALA A 880 -30.54 -15.23 47.74
N VAL A 881 -30.42 -14.48 46.65
CA VAL A 881 -29.21 -13.65 46.49
C VAL A 881 -29.28 -12.51 47.51
N VAL A 882 -28.25 -12.38 48.34
CA VAL A 882 -28.13 -11.37 49.39
C VAL A 882 -26.78 -10.67 49.33
N TRP A 883 -26.76 -9.41 49.76
CA TRP A 883 -25.53 -8.67 50.01
C TRP A 883 -24.96 -9.00 51.39
N GLN A 884 -23.66 -9.18 51.45
CA GLN A 884 -22.90 -9.31 52.69
C GLN A 884 -21.70 -8.37 52.66
N GLU A 885 -21.57 -7.51 53.67
CA GLU A 885 -20.40 -6.64 53.80
C GLU A 885 -19.11 -7.46 53.94
N ALA A 886 -18.00 -6.88 53.48
CA ALA A 886 -16.68 -7.50 53.60
C ALA A 886 -16.38 -7.85 55.07
N PRO A 887 -15.65 -8.95 55.35
CA PRO A 887 -15.29 -9.31 56.72
C PRO A 887 -14.65 -8.14 57.48
N GLY A 888 -15.24 -7.78 58.62
CA GLY A 888 -14.93 -6.56 59.39
C GLY A 888 -15.96 -5.43 59.27
N GLY A 889 -16.91 -5.51 58.34
CA GLY A 889 -18.02 -4.55 58.17
C GLY A 889 -19.16 -4.73 59.17
N GLY A 890 -19.75 -3.64 59.66
CA GLY A 890 -20.76 -3.65 60.74
C GLY A 890 -22.18 -4.08 60.33
N GLY A 891 -22.44 -4.39 59.06
CA GLY A 891 -23.78 -4.71 58.55
C GLY A 891 -24.25 -6.16 58.76
N PRO A 892 -25.54 -6.41 59.05
CA PRO A 892 -26.11 -7.75 59.02
C PRO A 892 -26.11 -8.32 57.59
N VAL A 893 -26.17 -9.65 57.46
CA VAL A 893 -26.35 -10.30 56.15
C VAL A 893 -27.71 -9.89 55.57
N GLY A 894 -27.75 -9.55 54.28
CA GLY A 894 -28.95 -9.03 53.61
C GLY A 894 -29.22 -7.54 53.85
N SER A 895 -28.26 -6.78 54.38
CA SER A 895 -28.30 -5.31 54.43
C SER A 895 -28.26 -4.69 53.02
N THR A 896 -28.68 -3.43 52.88
CA THR A 896 -28.59 -2.74 51.59
C THR A 896 -27.15 -2.29 51.33
N PRO A 897 -26.62 -2.44 50.09
CA PRO A 897 -25.25 -2.04 49.75
C PRO A 897 -25.04 -0.51 49.76
N GLU A 898 -26.12 0.28 49.80
CA GLU A 898 -26.14 1.74 49.67
C GLU A 898 -25.24 2.45 50.67
N ALA A 899 -25.27 2.04 51.94
CA ALA A 899 -24.51 2.68 53.01
C ALA A 899 -22.99 2.66 52.75
N ARG A 900 -22.51 1.65 52.01
CA ARG A 900 -21.09 1.49 51.68
C ARG A 900 -20.75 2.02 50.28
N LEU A 901 -21.60 1.74 49.29
CA LEU A 901 -21.29 2.04 47.89
C LEU A 901 -21.73 3.45 47.45
N ALA A 902 -22.71 4.09 48.10
CA ALA A 902 -23.15 5.44 47.71
C ALA A 902 -22.19 6.56 48.16
N ALA A 903 -21.19 6.24 48.99
CA ALA A 903 -20.25 7.20 49.55
C ALA A 903 -19.22 7.72 48.54
N ASP A 904 -18.92 6.95 47.48
CA ASP A 904 -17.99 7.34 46.42
C ASP A 904 -18.74 7.41 45.07
N PRO A 905 -18.78 8.59 44.41
CA PRO A 905 -19.41 8.74 43.08
C PRO A 905 -18.87 7.77 42.01
N ARG A 906 -17.61 7.30 42.13
CA ARG A 906 -17.01 6.31 41.23
C ARG A 906 -17.72 4.95 41.28
N LEU A 907 -18.35 4.63 42.42
CA LEU A 907 -19.02 3.36 42.68
C LEU A 907 -20.49 3.33 42.21
N ARG A 908 -21.01 4.40 41.61
CA ARG A 908 -22.43 4.47 41.19
C ARG A 908 -22.86 3.28 40.32
N HIS A 909 -21.98 2.84 39.42
CA HIS A 909 -22.25 1.74 38.49
C HIS A 909 -22.16 0.38 39.17
N LEU A 910 -21.26 0.23 40.14
CA LEU A 910 -21.16 -0.97 40.96
C LEU A 910 -22.37 -1.11 41.89
N LEU A 911 -22.84 -0.01 42.47
CA LEU A 911 -24.09 0.04 43.25
C LEU A 911 -25.28 -0.34 42.38
N ALA A 912 -25.43 0.28 41.21
CA ALA A 912 -26.52 -0.02 40.28
C ALA A 912 -26.48 -1.48 39.79
N PHE A 913 -25.30 -2.04 39.55
CA PHE A 913 -25.09 -3.45 39.27
C PHE A 913 -25.61 -4.36 40.39
N THR A 914 -25.19 -4.13 41.64
CA THR A 914 -25.65 -4.94 42.79
C THR A 914 -27.16 -4.85 42.99
N HIS A 915 -27.74 -3.66 42.87
CA HIS A 915 -29.18 -3.44 42.96
C HIS A 915 -29.94 -4.14 41.84
N GLY A 916 -29.48 -4.03 40.58
CA GLY A 916 -30.12 -4.66 39.44
C GLY A 916 -30.23 -6.18 39.61
N LEU A 917 -29.16 -6.81 40.08
CA LEU A 917 -29.11 -8.25 40.32
C LEU A 917 -30.03 -8.68 41.48
N LEU A 918 -29.97 -7.99 42.63
CA LEU A 918 -30.83 -8.27 43.79
C LEU A 918 -32.31 -8.07 43.46
N TYR A 919 -32.65 -6.96 42.79
CA TYR A 919 -34.02 -6.65 42.39
C TYR A 919 -34.56 -7.69 41.41
N ARG A 920 -33.76 -8.09 40.43
CA ARG A 920 -34.12 -9.15 39.47
C ARG A 920 -34.41 -10.47 40.18
N ASP A 921 -33.57 -10.86 41.14
CA ASP A 921 -33.75 -12.09 41.89
C ASP A 921 -35.05 -12.08 42.73
N VAL A 922 -35.36 -10.95 43.38
CA VAL A 922 -36.64 -10.77 44.10
C VAL A 922 -37.83 -10.85 43.14
N ALA A 923 -37.77 -10.18 42.00
CA ALA A 923 -38.84 -10.18 41.00
C ALA A 923 -39.10 -11.58 40.42
N GLU A 924 -38.04 -12.33 40.10
CA GLU A 924 -38.15 -13.71 39.61
C GLU A 924 -38.73 -14.64 40.68
N ARG A 925 -38.31 -14.52 41.94
CA ARG A 925 -38.87 -15.32 43.03
C ARG A 925 -40.35 -15.03 43.29
N ALA A 926 -40.79 -13.78 43.18
CA ALA A 926 -42.21 -13.41 43.23
C ALA A 926 -43.03 -14.02 42.06
N SER A 927 -42.39 -14.35 40.93
CA SER A 927 -43.03 -15.00 39.78
C SER A 927 -43.12 -16.53 39.89
N LEU A 928 -42.25 -17.17 40.69
CA LEU A 928 -42.27 -18.62 40.96
C LEU A 928 -43.57 -19.07 41.62
N HIS A 929 -44.15 -18.24 42.49
CA HIS A 929 -45.46 -18.49 43.12
C HIS A 929 -46.64 -18.51 42.12
N ARG A 930 -46.40 -18.16 40.85
CA ARG A 930 -47.38 -18.21 39.74
C ARG A 930 -47.13 -19.37 38.76
N GLY A 931 -46.44 -20.43 39.19
CA GLY A 931 -46.26 -21.67 38.40
C GLY A 931 -45.13 -21.63 37.37
N HIS A 932 -44.22 -20.65 37.44
CA HIS A 932 -43.02 -20.60 36.59
C HIS A 932 -41.92 -21.47 37.19
N THR A 933 -41.19 -22.21 36.36
CA THR A 933 -39.99 -22.95 36.76
C THR A 933 -38.74 -22.11 36.48
N ARG A 934 -37.79 -22.10 37.43
CA ARG A 934 -36.49 -21.41 37.31
C ARG A 934 -35.38 -22.43 37.41
N SER A 935 -34.43 -22.37 36.47
CA SER A 935 -33.22 -23.21 36.43
C SER A 935 -32.03 -22.59 37.16
N ASP A 936 -31.86 -21.27 37.04
CA ASP A 936 -30.71 -20.51 37.56
C ASP A 936 -31.14 -19.18 38.19
N THR A 937 -30.49 -18.75 39.28
CA THR A 937 -30.58 -17.37 39.80
C THR A 937 -29.80 -16.39 38.90
N PRO A 938 -30.08 -15.06 38.94
CA PRO A 938 -29.27 -14.06 38.25
C PRO A 938 -27.79 -14.13 38.60
N LEU A 939 -27.47 -14.45 39.87
CA LEU A 939 -26.08 -14.64 40.30
C LEU A 939 -25.48 -15.91 39.68
N GLU A 940 -26.18 -17.04 39.69
CA GLU A 940 -25.73 -18.26 39.03
C GLU A 940 -25.55 -18.03 37.51
N ALA A 941 -26.51 -17.37 36.86
CA ALA A 941 -26.43 -17.03 35.44
C ALA A 941 -25.23 -16.13 35.12
N LEU A 942 -24.96 -15.10 35.94
CA LEU A 942 -23.79 -14.22 35.79
C LEU A 942 -22.48 -15.01 35.89
N LEU A 943 -22.30 -15.78 36.97
CA LEU A 943 -21.07 -16.56 37.19
C LEU A 943 -20.84 -17.55 36.04
N ARG A 944 -21.91 -18.19 35.56
CA ARG A 944 -21.86 -19.15 34.46
C ARG A 944 -21.46 -18.52 33.14
N VAL A 945 -21.97 -17.31 32.86
CA VAL A 945 -21.52 -16.54 31.68
C VAL A 945 -20.04 -16.19 31.80
N ILE A 946 -19.61 -15.65 32.95
CA ILE A 946 -18.21 -15.29 33.19
C ILE A 946 -17.27 -16.49 32.99
N GLU A 947 -17.54 -17.63 33.64
CA GLU A 947 -16.68 -18.82 33.55
C GLU A 947 -16.65 -19.40 32.13
N THR A 948 -17.80 -19.45 31.46
CA THR A 948 -17.89 -20.01 30.10
C THR A 948 -17.13 -19.16 29.09
N THR A 949 -17.20 -17.83 29.22
CA THR A 949 -16.47 -16.91 28.33
C THR A 949 -15.00 -16.79 28.72
N ALA A 950 -14.65 -16.81 30.01
CA ALA A 950 -13.26 -16.76 30.46
C ALA A 950 -12.42 -17.96 29.96
N ALA A 951 -13.07 -19.10 29.69
CA ALA A 951 -12.43 -20.27 29.10
C ALA A 951 -12.00 -20.08 27.63
N THR A 952 -12.54 -19.08 26.91
CA THR A 952 -12.13 -18.77 25.53
C THR A 952 -11.01 -17.75 25.44
N ILE A 953 -10.65 -17.11 26.56
CA ILE A 953 -9.58 -16.12 26.62
C ILE A 953 -8.25 -16.87 26.73
N GLY A 954 -7.28 -16.48 25.90
CA GLY A 954 -5.92 -16.99 25.99
C GLY A 954 -5.35 -16.75 27.39
N LEU A 955 -4.51 -17.67 27.85
CA LEU A 955 -3.69 -17.45 29.04
C LEU A 955 -2.64 -16.37 28.69
N GLY A 956 -3.07 -15.11 28.64
CA GLY A 956 -2.21 -13.96 28.40
C GLY A 956 -1.08 -14.00 29.43
N GLY A 957 0.15 -14.14 28.95
CA GLY A 957 1.32 -14.29 29.80
C GLY A 957 1.48 -13.15 30.80
N GLN A 958 2.14 -13.47 31.92
CA GLN A 958 2.60 -12.61 33.02
C GLN A 958 1.75 -12.58 34.30
N THR A 959 1.37 -13.74 34.84
CA THR A 959 1.54 -13.98 36.28
C THR A 959 1.77 -15.47 36.46
N GLY A 960 2.95 -15.90 36.92
CA GLY A 960 3.30 -17.31 37.19
C GLY A 960 2.51 -17.96 38.33
N THR A 961 1.22 -17.68 38.42
CA THR A 961 0.28 -18.05 39.48
C THR A 961 -0.95 -18.76 38.89
N GLU A 962 -0.77 -19.51 37.80
CA GLU A 962 -1.82 -20.29 37.12
C GLU A 962 -2.53 -21.30 38.05
N HIS A 963 -1.85 -21.75 39.11
CA HIS A 963 -2.42 -22.63 40.13
C HIS A 963 -3.22 -21.88 41.21
N VAL A 964 -2.99 -20.58 41.40
CA VAL A 964 -3.70 -19.76 42.41
C VAL A 964 -5.04 -19.25 41.85
N THR A 965 -5.07 -18.88 40.57
CA THR A 965 -6.30 -18.45 39.87
C THR A 965 -7.35 -19.55 39.72
N GLN A 966 -6.95 -20.84 39.77
CA GLN A 966 -7.90 -21.97 39.80
C GLN A 966 -8.61 -22.14 41.14
N LEU A 967 -8.04 -21.62 42.24
CA LEU A 967 -8.57 -21.77 43.61
C LEU A 967 -9.27 -20.51 44.12
N VAL A 968 -8.92 -19.34 43.59
CA VAL A 968 -9.29 -18.02 44.13
C VAL A 968 -10.16 -17.19 43.17
N GLY A 969 -10.29 -17.61 41.91
CA GLY A 969 -10.99 -16.87 40.85
C GLY A 969 -10.09 -15.88 40.11
N ARG A 970 -10.50 -15.48 38.89
CA ARG A 970 -9.79 -14.46 38.08
C ARG A 970 -10.36 -13.07 38.38
N PRO A 971 -9.53 -12.03 38.61
CA PRO A 971 -10.03 -10.68 38.82
C PRO A 971 -10.64 -10.13 37.53
N VAL A 972 -11.83 -9.54 37.65
CA VAL A 972 -12.63 -9.01 36.55
C VAL A 972 -12.86 -7.52 36.76
N ALA A 973 -12.61 -6.71 35.74
CA ALA A 973 -12.82 -5.26 35.81
C ALA A 973 -14.23 -4.88 35.37
N ILE A 974 -14.90 -4.01 36.13
CA ILE A 974 -16.10 -3.29 35.70
C ILE A 974 -15.66 -1.96 35.10
N VAL A 975 -15.93 -1.75 33.81
CA VAL A 975 -15.36 -0.63 33.05
C VAL A 975 -16.45 0.14 32.31
N ARG A 976 -16.35 1.47 32.32
CA ARG A 976 -17.26 2.34 31.59
C ARG A 976 -16.76 2.69 30.21
N ALA A 977 -17.69 2.63 29.25
CA ALA A 977 -17.42 2.93 27.86
C ALA A 977 -18.63 3.54 27.14
N THR A 978 -18.38 4.16 26.00
CA THR A 978 -19.41 4.61 25.06
C THR A 978 -19.17 3.99 23.69
N LEU A 979 -20.27 3.70 22.99
CA LEU A 979 -20.28 3.16 21.64
C LEU A 979 -21.06 4.09 20.71
N ARG A 980 -20.43 4.50 19.61
CA ARG A 980 -21.03 5.43 18.64
C ARG A 980 -20.58 5.11 17.21
N LEU A 981 -21.53 5.12 16.27
CA LEU A 981 -21.26 5.10 14.84
C LEU A 981 -21.35 6.53 14.29
N GLU A 982 -20.26 7.06 13.76
CA GLU A 982 -20.21 8.37 13.14
C GLU A 982 -20.03 8.25 11.63
N VAL A 983 -20.72 9.10 10.88
CA VAL A 983 -20.61 9.22 9.42
C VAL A 983 -20.23 10.67 9.13
N GLU A 984 -19.17 10.86 8.33
CA GLU A 984 -18.68 12.18 7.96
C GLU A 984 -19.78 12.92 7.18
N PRO A 985 -20.19 14.14 7.59
CA PRO A 985 -21.23 14.87 6.89
C PRO A 985 -20.79 15.19 5.46
N GLU A 986 -21.74 15.20 4.52
CA GLU A 986 -21.49 15.67 3.17
C GLU A 986 -21.15 17.17 3.21
N PRO A 987 -20.04 17.61 2.60
CA PRO A 987 -19.71 19.03 2.53
C PRO A 987 -20.78 19.79 1.72
N PRO A 988 -21.04 21.07 2.03
CA PRO A 988 -22.01 21.87 1.28
C PRO A 988 -21.62 21.97 -0.20
N ILE A 989 -22.56 21.69 -1.09
CA ILE A 989 -22.34 21.66 -2.54
C ILE A 989 -22.95 22.92 -3.16
N ALA A 990 -22.12 23.76 -3.79
CA ALA A 990 -22.59 24.96 -4.46
C ALA A 990 -23.27 24.64 -5.81
N GLY A 991 -24.34 25.36 -6.14
CA GLY A 991 -24.95 25.32 -7.48
C GLY A 991 -26.00 24.23 -7.71
N LEU A 992 -26.45 23.52 -6.67
CA LEU A 992 -27.55 22.55 -6.78
C LEU A 992 -28.92 23.22 -6.83
N SER A 993 -29.86 22.58 -7.53
CA SER A 993 -31.28 22.95 -7.45
C SER A 993 -31.85 22.56 -6.08
N GLU A 994 -32.92 23.25 -5.64
CA GLU A 994 -33.60 22.92 -4.39
C GLU A 994 -34.15 21.49 -4.39
N ALA A 995 -34.62 21.01 -5.54
CA ALA A 995 -35.11 19.64 -5.69
C ALA A 995 -33.99 18.60 -5.50
N ASP A 996 -32.81 18.85 -6.08
CA ASP A 996 -31.66 17.96 -5.93
C ASP A 996 -31.17 17.95 -4.48
N GLN A 997 -31.06 19.12 -3.85
CA GLN A 997 -30.68 19.24 -2.44
C GLN A 997 -31.64 18.44 -1.54
N ASN A 998 -32.96 18.62 -1.72
CA ASN A 998 -33.97 17.90 -0.95
C ASN A 998 -33.88 16.37 -1.14
N ALA A 999 -33.60 15.90 -2.36
CA ALA A 999 -33.41 14.48 -2.63
C ALA A 999 -32.17 13.90 -1.93
N ARG A 1000 -31.07 14.67 -1.88
CA ARG A 1000 -29.87 14.28 -1.12
C ARG A 1000 -30.14 14.25 0.38
N ASP A 1001 -30.79 15.29 0.91
CA ASP A 1001 -31.13 15.38 2.33
C ASP A 1001 -32.02 14.23 2.79
N LEU A 1002 -32.98 13.82 1.95
CA LEU A 1002 -33.84 12.66 2.21
C LEU A 1002 -33.04 11.35 2.26
N ALA A 1003 -32.08 11.15 1.35
CA ALA A 1003 -31.22 9.97 1.35
C ALA A 1003 -30.37 9.89 2.63
N TRP A 1004 -29.78 11.00 3.07
CA TRP A 1004 -29.01 11.07 4.32
C TRP A 1004 -29.88 10.94 5.58
N ALA A 1005 -31.12 11.46 5.55
CA ALA A 1005 -32.10 11.23 6.60
C ALA A 1005 -32.48 9.75 6.73
N GLY A 1006 -32.62 9.05 5.58
CA GLY A 1006 -32.83 7.60 5.53
C GLY A 1006 -31.70 6.82 6.20
N LEU A 1007 -30.44 7.16 5.92
CA LEU A 1007 -29.28 6.54 6.60
C LEU A 1007 -29.31 6.78 8.11
N ARG A 1008 -29.60 8.01 8.57
CA ARG A 1008 -29.65 8.35 10.00
C ARG A 1008 -30.77 7.66 10.77
N ALA A 1009 -31.88 7.34 10.10
CA ALA A 1009 -32.99 6.62 10.72
C ALA A 1009 -32.72 5.11 10.86
N ARG A 1010 -31.73 4.58 10.13
CA ARG A 1010 -31.43 3.15 10.06
C ARG A 1010 -30.59 2.68 11.25
N SER A 1011 -30.90 1.48 11.75
CA SER A 1011 -30.15 0.82 12.82
C SER A 1011 -29.29 -0.32 12.27
N PHE A 1012 -28.08 -0.47 12.81
CA PHE A 1012 -27.13 -1.52 12.44
C PHE A 1012 -26.69 -2.31 13.66
N PRO A 1013 -26.52 -3.63 13.56
CA PRO A 1013 -26.05 -4.44 14.67
C PRO A 1013 -24.55 -4.23 14.90
N VAL A 1014 -24.16 -4.15 16.18
CA VAL A 1014 -22.77 -4.18 16.61
C VAL A 1014 -22.62 -5.25 17.67
N ARG A 1015 -21.77 -6.24 17.39
CA ARG A 1015 -21.41 -7.28 18.36
C ARG A 1015 -20.22 -6.81 19.19
N LEU A 1016 -20.32 -6.98 20.51
CA LEU A 1016 -19.24 -6.71 21.45
C LEU A 1016 -18.64 -8.04 21.89
N GLY A 1017 -17.31 -8.16 21.80
CA GLY A 1017 -16.56 -9.37 22.06
C GLY A 1017 -16.52 -10.37 20.88
N ALA A 1018 -15.62 -11.35 20.96
CA ALA A 1018 -15.50 -12.43 20.00
C ALA A 1018 -14.93 -13.71 20.64
N LEU A 1019 -15.71 -14.79 20.68
CA LEU A 1019 -15.27 -16.08 21.24
C LEU A 1019 -14.19 -16.80 20.40
N THR A 1020 -14.05 -16.40 19.14
CA THR A 1020 -13.07 -16.94 18.19
C THR A 1020 -11.67 -16.36 18.38
N ARG A 1021 -11.48 -15.45 19.34
CA ARG A 1021 -10.21 -14.76 19.60
C ARG A 1021 -9.74 -15.01 21.02
N LEU A 1022 -8.44 -15.29 21.16
CA LEU A 1022 -7.83 -15.48 22.47
C LEU A 1022 -7.53 -14.15 23.16
N ASP A 1023 -7.41 -13.05 22.41
CA ASP A 1023 -7.11 -11.72 22.95
C ASP A 1023 -8.36 -10.86 23.25
N ASP A 1024 -9.56 -11.42 23.15
CA ASP A 1024 -10.80 -10.77 23.55
C ASP A 1024 -11.18 -11.11 25.00
N GLY A 1025 -11.21 -10.10 25.86
CA GLY A 1025 -11.44 -10.19 27.29
C GLY A 1025 -12.85 -9.86 27.73
N LEU A 1026 -13.79 -9.57 26.82
CA LEU A 1026 -15.15 -9.26 27.23
C LEU A 1026 -15.82 -10.52 27.78
N LEU A 1027 -16.42 -10.43 28.97
CA LEU A 1027 -17.14 -11.53 29.61
C LEU A 1027 -18.65 -11.33 29.55
N GLY A 1028 -19.08 -10.07 29.50
CA GLY A 1028 -20.47 -9.66 29.37
C GLY A 1028 -20.59 -8.15 29.49
N TYR A 1029 -21.77 -7.60 29.25
CA TYR A 1029 -21.95 -6.14 29.36
C TYR A 1029 -23.40 -5.74 29.66
N PHE A 1030 -23.56 -4.48 30.03
CA PHE A 1030 -24.84 -3.79 30.22
C PHE A 1030 -24.92 -2.56 29.33
N THR A 1031 -26.14 -2.18 28.94
CA THR A 1031 -26.42 -1.03 28.07
C THR A 1031 -27.29 -0.01 28.78
N ASP A 1032 -27.01 1.28 28.60
CA ASP A 1032 -27.86 2.41 29.05
C ASP A 1032 -28.23 2.36 30.55
N ASP A 1033 -27.24 2.00 31.38
CA ASP A 1033 -27.34 1.88 32.83
C ASP A 1033 -28.45 0.91 33.31
N ARG A 1034 -28.84 -0.04 32.45
CA ARG A 1034 -29.80 -1.11 32.77
C ARG A 1034 -29.07 -2.36 33.23
N TYR A 1035 -29.01 -2.54 34.55
CA TYR A 1035 -28.32 -3.65 35.21
C TYR A 1035 -29.19 -4.86 35.53
N ASP A 1036 -30.48 -4.80 35.19
CA ASP A 1036 -31.45 -5.88 35.35
C ASP A 1036 -31.41 -6.91 34.20
N ARG A 1037 -30.56 -6.68 33.20
CA ARG A 1037 -30.40 -7.54 32.03
C ARG A 1037 -28.94 -7.63 31.58
N LEU A 1038 -28.34 -8.79 31.69
CA LEU A 1038 -26.96 -9.06 31.26
C LEU A 1038 -26.93 -9.50 29.79
N TYR A 1039 -26.06 -8.88 28.99
CA TYR A 1039 -25.80 -9.27 27.62
C TYR A 1039 -24.56 -10.17 27.57
N PRO A 1040 -24.69 -11.45 27.13
CA PRO A 1040 -23.53 -12.29 26.88
C PRO A 1040 -22.79 -11.85 25.61
N VAL A 1041 -21.54 -12.27 25.44
CA VAL A 1041 -20.74 -11.97 24.25
C VAL A 1041 -21.30 -12.62 22.98
N HIS A 1042 -21.91 -13.79 23.13
CA HIS A 1042 -22.48 -14.57 22.03
C HIS A 1042 -23.66 -15.40 22.53
N ASP A 1043 -24.61 -15.73 21.66
CA ASP A 1043 -25.83 -16.49 22.02
C ASP A 1043 -25.49 -17.93 22.48
N SER A 1044 -24.44 -18.51 21.91
CA SER A 1044 -23.92 -19.85 22.26
C SER A 1044 -23.39 -19.95 23.69
N VAL A 1045 -23.02 -18.84 24.34
CA VAL A 1045 -22.51 -18.86 25.73
C VAL A 1045 -23.54 -19.47 26.67
N ALA A 1046 -24.81 -19.07 26.54
CA ALA A 1046 -25.88 -19.61 27.37
C ALA A 1046 -26.12 -21.11 27.11
N ALA A 1047 -25.93 -21.58 25.86
CA ALA A 1047 -26.12 -22.98 25.47
C ALA A 1047 -24.98 -23.89 25.93
N LEU A 1048 -23.74 -23.39 25.91
CA LEU A 1048 -22.51 -24.13 26.23
C LEU A 1048 -22.12 -24.05 27.70
N ALA A 1049 -22.85 -23.28 28.51
CA ALA A 1049 -22.51 -23.07 29.91
C ALA A 1049 -22.48 -24.37 30.72
N VAL A 1050 -21.41 -24.53 31.50
CA VAL A 1050 -21.25 -25.65 32.44
C VAL A 1050 -22.01 -25.36 33.73
N ASP A 1051 -22.47 -26.40 34.42
CA ASP A 1051 -23.10 -26.27 35.73
C ASP A 1051 -22.03 -26.00 36.80
N ILE A 1052 -22.17 -24.92 37.58
CA ILE A 1052 -21.22 -24.50 38.63
C ILE A 1052 -21.99 -24.02 39.87
N GLY A 1053 -21.30 -23.92 41.00
CA GLY A 1053 -21.85 -23.47 42.28
C GLY A 1053 -21.59 -24.48 43.40
N ARG A 1054 -22.15 -24.20 44.59
CA ARG A 1054 -21.94 -25.05 45.78
C ARG A 1054 -22.36 -26.49 45.50
N HIS A 1055 -21.41 -27.41 45.68
CA HIS A 1055 -21.59 -28.85 45.43
C HIS A 1055 -21.94 -29.20 43.98
N ARG A 1056 -21.66 -28.31 43.01
CA ARG A 1056 -21.84 -28.49 41.57
C ARG A 1056 -20.52 -28.15 40.85
N GLY A 1057 -20.34 -28.63 39.61
CA GLY A 1057 -19.09 -28.41 38.85
C GLY A 1057 -18.31 -29.68 38.52
N ASP A 1058 -17.06 -29.51 38.09
CA ASP A 1058 -16.19 -30.61 37.68
C ASP A 1058 -15.57 -31.34 38.89
N LEU A 1059 -16.33 -32.30 39.41
CA LEU A 1059 -15.92 -33.12 40.56
C LEU A 1059 -15.20 -34.41 40.13
N ARG A 1060 -14.58 -34.46 38.94
CA ARG A 1060 -13.83 -35.64 38.45
C ARG A 1060 -12.72 -36.07 39.40
N ALA A 1061 -12.06 -35.12 40.06
CA ALA A 1061 -11.05 -35.38 41.09
C ALA A 1061 -11.63 -36.11 42.33
N LEU A 1062 -12.95 -36.03 42.54
CA LEU A 1062 -13.69 -36.70 43.61
C LEU A 1062 -14.43 -37.97 43.11
N GLY A 1063 -14.15 -38.43 41.88
CA GLY A 1063 -14.73 -39.65 41.30
C GLY A 1063 -16.10 -39.48 40.64
N ALA A 1064 -16.57 -38.25 40.41
CA ALA A 1064 -17.84 -37.99 39.73
C ALA A 1064 -17.73 -38.19 38.19
N ALA A 1065 -18.84 -38.60 37.57
CA ALA A 1065 -18.93 -38.71 36.12
C ALA A 1065 -18.89 -37.31 35.45
N PRO A 1066 -18.36 -37.19 34.22
CA PRO A 1066 -18.35 -35.92 33.49
C PRO A 1066 -19.78 -35.43 33.24
N VAL A 1067 -20.07 -34.18 33.61
CA VAL A 1067 -21.35 -33.53 33.38
C VAL A 1067 -21.25 -32.69 32.10
N GLY A 1068 -22.18 -32.88 31.16
CA GLY A 1068 -22.26 -32.09 29.94
C GLY A 1068 -22.79 -30.66 30.18
N PRO A 1069 -22.80 -29.79 29.16
CA PRO A 1069 -23.31 -28.43 29.29
C PRO A 1069 -24.79 -28.42 29.70
N ARG A 1070 -25.18 -27.48 30.56
CA ARG A 1070 -26.56 -27.27 31.02
C ARG A 1070 -27.01 -25.87 30.58
N PRO A 1071 -27.83 -25.69 29.55
CA PRO A 1071 -28.17 -24.35 29.09
C PRO A 1071 -28.73 -23.42 30.19
N ILE A 1072 -28.30 -22.16 30.23
CA ILE A 1072 -28.85 -21.14 31.14
C ILE A 1072 -30.22 -20.72 30.62
N THR A 1073 -31.27 -20.84 31.43
CA THR A 1073 -32.63 -20.42 31.05
C THR A 1073 -33.21 -19.31 31.94
N SER A 1074 -32.33 -18.41 32.41
CA SER A 1074 -32.70 -17.25 33.22
C SER A 1074 -33.20 -16.08 32.36
N GLY A 1075 -34.26 -15.40 32.81
CA GLY A 1075 -34.74 -14.17 32.18
C GLY A 1075 -33.86 -12.95 32.43
N TYR A 1076 -32.79 -13.10 33.21
CA TYR A 1076 -31.74 -12.11 33.40
C TYR A 1076 -30.84 -11.95 32.16
N LEU A 1077 -30.69 -12.99 31.33
CA LEU A 1077 -29.87 -12.93 30.12
C LEU A 1077 -30.63 -12.34 28.94
N ALA A 1078 -29.98 -11.48 28.16
CA ALA A 1078 -30.48 -11.06 26.86
C ALA A 1078 -30.41 -12.21 25.85
N ALA A 1079 -31.46 -12.36 25.04
CA ALA A 1079 -31.52 -13.37 23.97
C ALA A 1079 -30.75 -12.93 22.72
N ASP A 1080 -30.74 -11.63 22.42
CA ASP A 1080 -29.96 -11.02 21.34
C ASP A 1080 -28.77 -10.25 21.96
N PRO A 1081 -27.52 -10.71 21.75
CA PRO A 1081 -26.32 -10.05 22.24
C PRO A 1081 -25.83 -8.92 21.32
N ALA A 1082 -26.57 -8.51 20.29
CA ALA A 1082 -26.18 -7.37 19.46
C ALA A 1082 -26.65 -6.02 20.05
N VAL A 1083 -25.78 -5.00 19.99
CA VAL A 1083 -26.14 -3.61 20.24
C VAL A 1083 -26.58 -2.96 18.94
N TRP A 1084 -27.83 -2.53 18.86
CA TRP A 1084 -28.38 -1.88 17.67
C TRP A 1084 -28.12 -0.36 17.71
N LEU A 1085 -27.31 0.14 16.77
CA LEU A 1085 -26.88 1.54 16.70
C LEU A 1085 -27.42 2.26 15.47
N ARG A 1086 -27.90 3.49 15.65
CA ARG A 1086 -28.13 4.43 14.55
C ARG A 1086 -26.93 5.37 14.37
N PRO A 1087 -26.61 5.81 13.15
CA PRO A 1087 -25.61 6.85 12.93
C PRO A 1087 -25.89 8.09 13.79
N GLY A 1088 -24.90 8.51 14.59
CA GLY A 1088 -25.00 9.64 15.52
C GLY A 1088 -25.57 9.31 16.90
N GLN A 1089 -26.18 8.13 17.10
CA GLN A 1089 -26.62 7.66 18.41
C GLN A 1089 -25.41 7.23 19.26
N THR A 1090 -25.41 7.61 20.53
CA THR A 1090 -24.42 7.14 21.52
C THR A 1090 -25.11 6.19 22.48
N VAL A 1091 -24.54 5.01 22.67
CA VAL A 1091 -24.97 4.02 23.68
C VAL A 1091 -23.91 3.98 24.77
N THR A 1092 -24.36 4.01 26.03
CA THR A 1092 -23.46 3.87 27.19
C THR A 1092 -23.35 2.40 27.58
N LEU A 1093 -22.15 1.97 27.92
CA LEU A 1093 -21.81 0.58 28.18
C LEU A 1093 -21.14 0.46 29.55
N THR A 1094 -21.53 -0.58 30.29
CA THR A 1094 -20.74 -1.11 31.41
C THR A 1094 -20.23 -2.49 31.00
N LEU A 1095 -18.91 -2.59 30.81
CA LEU A 1095 -18.22 -3.79 30.37
C LEU A 1095 -17.76 -4.59 31.58
N ILE A 1096 -18.00 -5.90 31.56
CA ILE A 1096 -17.38 -6.87 32.46
C ILE A 1096 -16.25 -7.49 31.64
N GLN A 1097 -14.99 -7.18 31.95
CA GLN A 1097 -13.86 -7.63 31.14
C GLN A 1097 -12.68 -8.15 31.97
N ASP A 1098 -11.91 -9.06 31.38
CA ASP A 1098 -10.57 -9.41 31.84
C ASP A 1098 -9.63 -8.19 31.65
N PRO A 1099 -8.95 -7.72 32.71
CA PRO A 1099 -8.09 -6.53 32.64
C PRO A 1099 -6.84 -6.68 31.77
N ALA A 1100 -6.43 -7.90 31.43
CA ALA A 1100 -5.24 -8.20 30.65
C ALA A 1100 -5.51 -8.32 29.13
N ALA A 1101 -6.78 -8.40 28.72
CA ALA A 1101 -7.19 -8.61 27.33
C ALA A 1101 -7.88 -7.37 26.73
N LYS A 1102 -8.13 -7.41 25.41
CA LYS A 1102 -8.80 -6.32 24.67
C LYS A 1102 -10.30 -6.56 24.61
N VAL A 1103 -11.10 -5.55 24.36
CA VAL A 1103 -12.52 -5.69 24.01
C VAL A 1103 -12.72 -5.27 22.57
N HIS A 1104 -13.29 -6.16 21.75
CA HIS A 1104 -13.57 -5.87 20.35
C HIS A 1104 -15.03 -5.45 20.12
N ALA A 1105 -15.24 -4.59 19.12
CA ALA A 1105 -16.53 -4.23 18.58
C ALA A 1105 -16.55 -4.48 17.07
N THR A 1106 -17.52 -5.27 16.61
CA THR A 1106 -17.66 -5.71 15.22
C THR A 1106 -19.02 -5.29 14.68
N SER A 1107 -19.04 -4.54 13.58
CA SER A 1107 -20.27 -4.15 12.89
C SER A 1107 -20.41 -4.74 11.48
N GLY A 1108 -19.35 -5.31 10.91
CA GLY A 1108 -19.27 -5.68 9.48
C GLY A 1108 -19.21 -4.49 8.51
N LEU A 1109 -19.78 -3.34 8.88
CA LEU A 1109 -19.77 -2.12 8.05
C LEU A 1109 -18.40 -1.43 7.95
N LEU A 1110 -17.55 -1.62 8.96
CA LEU A 1110 -16.25 -0.95 9.14
C LEU A 1110 -15.23 -1.96 9.67
N PRO A 1111 -13.92 -1.65 9.63
CA PRO A 1111 -12.91 -2.46 10.31
C PRO A 1111 -13.25 -2.64 11.80
N ARG A 1112 -12.99 -3.85 12.32
CA ARG A 1112 -13.21 -4.19 13.73
C ARG A 1112 -12.43 -3.24 14.63
N LYS A 1113 -13.09 -2.69 15.66
CA LYS A 1113 -12.47 -1.79 16.63
C LYS A 1113 -12.11 -2.56 17.90
N ALA A 1114 -10.99 -2.22 18.53
CA ALA A 1114 -10.61 -2.74 19.84
C ALA A 1114 -10.24 -1.62 20.82
N VAL A 1115 -10.44 -1.87 22.11
CA VAL A 1115 -9.93 -1.07 23.24
C VAL A 1115 -9.30 -2.00 24.27
N SER A 1116 -8.38 -1.49 25.10
CA SER A 1116 -7.78 -2.24 26.20
C SER A 1116 -7.56 -1.35 27.40
N LEU A 1117 -7.53 -1.94 28.59
CA LEU A 1117 -7.07 -1.25 29.78
C LEU A 1117 -5.54 -1.08 29.70
N VAL A 1118 -5.06 0.07 30.14
CA VAL A 1118 -3.61 0.32 30.25
C VAL A 1118 -3.14 -0.02 31.66
N ARG A 1119 -1.88 -0.41 31.77
CA ARG A 1119 -1.23 -0.84 33.02
C ARG A 1119 -1.39 0.17 34.16
N ASP A 1120 -1.33 1.47 33.85
CA ASP A 1120 -1.45 2.55 34.85
C ASP A 1120 -2.81 2.55 35.58
N TRP A 1121 -3.87 1.97 34.99
CA TRP A 1121 -5.17 1.86 35.64
C TRP A 1121 -5.35 0.56 36.43
N THR A 1122 -4.54 -0.47 36.17
CA THR A 1122 -4.79 -1.84 36.65
C THR A 1122 -3.75 -2.35 37.64
N GLU A 1123 -2.48 -1.93 37.53
CA GLU A 1123 -1.38 -2.49 38.33
C GLU A 1123 -1.57 -2.34 39.84
N ALA A 1124 -1.76 -1.11 40.33
CA ALA A 1124 -1.89 -0.85 41.77
C ALA A 1124 -3.18 -1.44 42.39
N PRO A 1125 -4.36 -1.37 41.73
CA PRO A 1125 -5.55 -2.05 42.21
C PRO A 1125 -5.41 -3.57 42.23
N LEU A 1126 -4.90 -4.19 41.16
CA LEU A 1126 -4.74 -5.65 41.09
C LEU A 1126 -3.80 -6.18 42.18
N ALA A 1127 -2.72 -5.46 42.50
CA ALA A 1127 -1.82 -5.83 43.59
C ALA A 1127 -2.48 -5.77 44.99
N ARG A 1128 -3.57 -5.00 45.14
CA ARG A 1128 -4.33 -4.85 46.39
C ARG A 1128 -5.53 -5.79 46.50
N LEU A 1129 -5.89 -6.51 45.43
CA LEU A 1129 -6.98 -7.48 45.47
C LEU A 1129 -6.58 -8.69 46.31
N VAL A 1130 -7.08 -8.73 47.54
CA VAL A 1130 -6.92 -9.87 48.44
C VAL A 1130 -8.26 -10.58 48.63
N PRO A 1131 -8.40 -11.84 48.19
CA PRO A 1131 -9.62 -12.63 48.31
C PRO A 1131 -9.98 -12.94 49.77
N SER A 1132 -11.23 -13.29 50.02
CA SER A 1132 -11.72 -13.73 51.32
C SER A 1132 -12.14 -15.20 51.26
N LEU A 1133 -11.23 -16.12 51.62
CA LEU A 1133 -11.54 -17.56 51.56
C LEU A 1133 -12.49 -17.97 52.68
N ARG A 1134 -13.72 -18.35 52.34
CA ARG A 1134 -14.67 -18.90 53.32
C ARG A 1134 -14.23 -20.30 53.73
N ILE A 1135 -14.17 -20.55 55.04
CA ILE A 1135 -13.91 -21.87 55.60
C ILE A 1135 -15.00 -22.20 56.62
N GLY A 1136 -15.47 -23.44 56.63
CA GLY A 1136 -16.31 -23.95 57.70
C GLY A 1136 -17.57 -24.69 57.26
N PRO A 1137 -18.30 -25.30 58.23
CA PRO A 1137 -17.98 -25.28 59.66
C PRO A 1137 -16.76 -26.15 59.99
N VAL A 1138 -15.78 -25.57 60.71
CA VAL A 1138 -14.56 -26.24 61.19
C VAL A 1138 -14.52 -26.21 62.72
N LEU A 1139 -14.01 -27.29 63.32
CA LEU A 1139 -13.77 -27.34 64.76
C LEU A 1139 -12.49 -26.57 65.07
N VAL A 1140 -12.63 -25.42 65.76
CA VAL A 1140 -11.50 -24.57 66.13
C VAL A 1140 -11.34 -24.48 67.65
N ASP A 1141 -10.10 -24.34 68.10
CA ASP A 1141 -9.77 -24.01 69.48
C ASP A 1141 -9.95 -22.50 69.72
N PRO A 1142 -10.87 -22.08 70.62
CA PRO A 1142 -11.08 -20.66 70.90
C PRO A 1142 -9.86 -19.92 71.46
N ALA A 1143 -8.89 -20.64 72.05
CA ALA A 1143 -7.68 -20.06 72.65
C ALA A 1143 -6.57 -19.76 71.63
N GLY A 1144 -6.56 -20.45 70.49
CA GLY A 1144 -5.57 -20.24 69.43
C GLY A 1144 -6.02 -20.89 68.13
N ILE A 1145 -6.28 -20.06 67.11
CA ILE A 1145 -6.78 -20.53 65.83
C ILE A 1145 -5.65 -21.24 65.06
N ARG A 1146 -5.73 -22.56 65.00
CA ARG A 1146 -4.79 -23.42 64.26
C ARG A 1146 -5.47 -24.00 63.04
N MET A 1147 -5.00 -23.63 61.85
CA MET A 1147 -5.50 -24.20 60.59
C MET A 1147 -4.40 -24.25 59.53
N PRO A 1148 -4.57 -25.07 58.46
CA PRO A 1148 -3.65 -25.04 57.32
C PRO A 1148 -3.59 -23.64 56.72
N LEU A 1149 -2.38 -23.11 56.54
CA LEU A 1149 -2.19 -21.84 55.84
C LEU A 1149 -2.44 -22.04 54.34
N ALA A 1150 -3.22 -21.15 53.73
CA ALA A 1150 -3.41 -21.13 52.29
C ALA A 1150 -2.15 -20.55 51.65
N SER A 1151 -1.29 -21.40 51.06
CA SER A 1151 -0.03 -20.96 50.43
C SER A 1151 -0.23 -19.85 49.38
N ALA A 1152 -1.41 -19.82 48.75
CA ALA A 1152 -1.85 -18.82 47.79
C ALA A 1152 -1.98 -17.38 48.34
N LEU A 1153 -2.20 -17.20 49.65
CA LEU A 1153 -2.46 -15.89 50.26
C LEU A 1153 -1.21 -15.22 50.85
N GLY A 1154 -0.06 -15.89 50.91
CA GLY A 1154 1.14 -15.34 51.54
C GLY A 1154 1.15 -15.42 53.07
N ALA A 1155 2.05 -14.66 53.71
CA ALA A 1155 2.23 -14.62 55.17
C ALA A 1155 1.19 -13.70 55.85
N GLY A 1156 1.03 -13.80 57.17
CA GLY A 1156 0.14 -12.90 57.92
C GLY A 1156 -1.36 -13.21 57.76
N GLN A 1157 -1.73 -14.49 57.65
CA GLN A 1157 -3.13 -14.90 57.50
C GLN A 1157 -3.91 -14.77 58.82
N GLU A 1158 -5.12 -14.23 58.74
CA GLU A 1158 -6.04 -14.01 59.85
C GLU A 1158 -7.38 -14.71 59.61
N TRP A 1159 -7.97 -15.17 60.70
CA TRP A 1159 -9.29 -15.77 60.75
C TRP A 1159 -10.33 -14.75 61.23
N SER A 1160 -11.12 -14.25 60.29
CA SER A 1160 -12.23 -13.32 60.55
C SER A 1160 -13.53 -14.11 60.71
N ARG A 1161 -14.24 -13.95 61.83
CA ARG A 1161 -15.56 -14.59 62.04
C ARG A 1161 -16.55 -13.65 62.71
N ARG A 1162 -17.84 -13.95 62.56
CA ARG A 1162 -18.90 -13.27 63.32
C ARG A 1162 -19.01 -13.89 64.72
N ASP A 1163 -18.98 -13.05 65.75
CA ASP A 1163 -19.25 -13.44 67.15
C ASP A 1163 -20.59 -12.88 67.66
N GLY A 1164 -21.32 -12.17 66.78
CA GLY A 1164 -22.69 -11.70 66.95
C GLY A 1164 -23.31 -11.32 65.59
N PRO A 1165 -24.58 -10.83 65.56
CA PRO A 1165 -25.26 -10.48 64.30
C PRO A 1165 -24.57 -9.40 63.46
N VAL A 1166 -23.81 -8.51 64.12
CA VAL A 1166 -23.14 -7.34 63.53
C VAL A 1166 -21.70 -7.15 64.00
N THR A 1167 -21.19 -8.02 64.88
CA THR A 1167 -19.85 -7.93 65.46
C THR A 1167 -18.93 -8.97 64.85
N TRP A 1168 -17.66 -8.57 64.68
CA TRP A 1168 -16.61 -9.39 64.09
C TRP A 1168 -15.45 -9.55 65.06
N ARG A 1169 -14.84 -10.74 65.00
CA ARG A 1169 -13.59 -11.04 65.68
C ARG A 1169 -12.57 -11.55 64.67
N GLN A 1170 -11.35 -11.02 64.77
CA GLN A 1170 -10.21 -11.42 63.95
C GLN A 1170 -9.16 -12.02 64.88
N ASP A 1171 -8.67 -13.22 64.57
CA ASP A 1171 -7.57 -13.85 65.29
C ASP A 1171 -6.50 -14.32 64.29
N PRO A 1172 -5.20 -14.16 64.57
CA PRO A 1172 -4.14 -14.63 63.68
C PRO A 1172 -4.15 -16.16 63.56
N ILE A 1173 -3.87 -16.66 62.36
CA ILE A 1173 -3.81 -18.11 62.10
C ILE A 1173 -2.41 -18.62 62.40
N THR A 1174 -2.33 -19.58 63.32
CA THR A 1174 -1.12 -20.36 63.53
C THR A 1174 -1.14 -21.61 62.64
N ALA A 1175 -0.02 -21.91 61.97
CA ALA A 1175 0.07 -23.08 61.10
C ALA A 1175 -0.24 -24.39 61.87
N ALA A 1176 -1.09 -25.23 61.28
CA ALA A 1176 -1.38 -26.56 61.83
C ALA A 1176 -0.13 -27.45 61.83
N THR A 1177 0.09 -28.18 62.93
CA THR A 1177 1.18 -29.17 63.09
C THR A 1177 0.69 -30.57 62.72
N GLN A 1178 1.59 -31.47 62.32
CA GLN A 1178 1.24 -32.88 62.02
C GLN A 1178 0.81 -33.71 63.25
N GLN A 1179 0.90 -33.15 64.45
CA GLN A 1179 0.43 -33.78 65.69
C GLN A 1179 -1.05 -33.45 65.91
N ALA A 1180 -1.93 -34.44 65.75
CA ALA A 1180 -3.36 -34.33 66.02
C ALA A 1180 -3.64 -34.41 67.53
N MET A 1181 -3.39 -33.33 68.26
CA MET A 1181 -3.78 -33.21 69.68
C MET A 1181 -5.14 -32.51 69.80
N LEU A 1182 -6.00 -33.01 70.69
CA LEU A 1182 -7.24 -32.32 71.05
C LEU A 1182 -6.90 -31.06 71.87
N PRO A 1183 -7.56 -29.92 71.61
CA PRO A 1183 -7.33 -28.70 72.39
C PRO A 1183 -7.74 -28.87 73.85
N GLU A 1184 -7.05 -28.16 74.77
CA GLU A 1184 -7.37 -28.18 76.20
C GLU A 1184 -8.74 -27.51 76.49
N THR A 1185 -9.14 -26.59 75.62
CA THR A 1185 -10.46 -25.96 75.58
C THR A 1185 -11.40 -26.69 74.62
N ALA A 1186 -12.68 -26.80 74.99
CA ALA A 1186 -13.68 -27.45 74.16
C ALA A 1186 -13.73 -26.78 72.77
N ALA A 1187 -13.47 -27.57 71.72
CA ALA A 1187 -13.51 -27.08 70.35
C ALA A 1187 -14.95 -26.67 69.97
N ILE A 1188 -15.09 -25.56 69.26
CA ILE A 1188 -16.38 -25.04 68.80
C ILE A 1188 -16.42 -25.13 67.28
N ALA A 1189 -17.53 -25.61 66.73
CA ALA A 1189 -17.78 -25.56 65.29
C ALA A 1189 -18.06 -24.11 64.90
N GLN A 1190 -17.19 -23.53 64.07
CA GLN A 1190 -17.30 -22.16 63.60
C GLN A 1190 -17.08 -22.09 62.09
N GLU A 1191 -17.75 -21.16 61.45
CA GLU A 1191 -17.45 -20.73 60.09
C GLU A 1191 -16.85 -19.32 60.12
N GLY A 1192 -16.06 -18.99 59.11
CA GLY A 1192 -15.36 -17.72 59.02
C GLY A 1192 -14.61 -17.58 57.71
N TRP A 1193 -13.77 -16.55 57.62
CA TRP A 1193 -13.02 -16.18 56.44
C TRP A 1193 -11.53 -16.09 56.76
N VAL A 1194 -10.69 -16.65 55.89
CA VAL A 1194 -9.24 -16.47 55.92
C VAL A 1194 -8.86 -15.32 55.00
N ARG A 1195 -8.09 -14.37 55.52
CA ARG A 1195 -7.59 -13.19 54.80
C ARG A 1195 -6.16 -12.86 55.20
N VAL A 1196 -5.50 -11.95 54.51
CA VAL A 1196 -4.18 -11.42 54.89
C VAL A 1196 -4.36 -10.13 55.68
N SER A 1197 -3.61 -9.95 56.77
CA SER A 1197 -3.63 -8.74 57.60
C SER A 1197 -3.24 -7.49 56.80
N ALA A 1198 -3.82 -6.34 57.14
CA ALA A 1198 -3.59 -5.08 56.42
C ALA A 1198 -2.18 -4.48 56.64
N ASP A 1199 -1.49 -4.82 57.72
CA ASP A 1199 -0.19 -4.22 58.09
C ASP A 1199 1.00 -4.77 57.27
N ASP A 1200 0.92 -6.02 56.78
CA ASP A 1200 1.92 -6.59 55.87
C ASP A 1200 1.72 -6.14 54.41
N GLN A 1201 0.60 -5.47 54.07
CA GLN A 1201 0.31 -5.00 52.70
C GLN A 1201 1.08 -3.73 52.30
N ALA A 1202 1.66 -2.99 53.25
CA ALA A 1202 2.37 -1.73 52.98
C ALA A 1202 3.87 -1.92 52.64
N ASN A 1203 4.43 -3.13 52.84
CA ASN A 1203 5.86 -3.44 52.68
C ASN A 1203 6.17 -4.48 51.59
N GLY A 1204 5.18 -4.86 50.76
CA GLY A 1204 5.32 -5.85 49.69
C GLY A 1204 5.59 -5.24 48.32
#